data_AF-A0A8H6NMT9-F1
#
_entry.id   AF-A0A8H6NMT9-F1
#
_cell.length_a   1.000
_cell.length_b   1.000
_cell.length_c   1.000
_cell.angle_alpha   90.00
_cell.angle_beta   90.00
_cell.angle_gamma   90.00
#
_symmetry.space_group_name_H-M   'P 1'
#
loop_
_entity.id
_entity.type
_entity.pdbx_description
1 polymer ?
#
loop_
_entity_poly.entity_id
_entity_poly.type
_entity_poly.pdbx_seq_one_letter_code
_entity_poly.pdbx_strand_id
1 'polypeptide(L)'
;MFLSVERKWRAIRVHAVKEPRVGFDLPGDSALPRKTFITETPRLDRLCQPLAKIQKIPLLRLELKLTDRQLFEIGFEKHNFLIEETAEATSLAHYIETGHTGLNQKTKRLLSLIIAYTVLHLNGTSWLQPGWGSSNIKFFQKASSEIPLRPFIERSLPEDSTSQAAIGVENICGEKFDDECCDPDLSHACPTLITLAVILMEIELKKPFRKMAEEHGIHFVNGSDGPILLLDVDQVFNGDEESGQEGWRTQIPENTHLFTAIEKCLDCELWEEEDGTSLDPQTLRSRIYENVVHPLEQHLIGGFSYITLDSVDTHAKEINFGRWGQISGNQTKVQPTPSRSNLVVPPKASSPCITPSPSNIANLIELCMLELGPCKESTQHFMSSRMSTGRPMELSEGFGLSQFFDNQEGDQSFKEEYHKVYDKFVRKSPSALEITPIKIAILDTGVDGDHPIFYAHRELKGNRNFYDASRKKTPDRHGHGTFAASLILDYAPDADLYVIKIADKENASPEARVVVDAINHAVDVWEVNVISMSFGWPSDDFDGQEDLQAAIDKAHAQQVLMFAAASNDGGRMGRAYPASCPESVYSAWLDDSYVCRSGTSYATPILVGISSFLLHYARLHVPDIATKLKRKKNMESLLKRCAQHGPDYSPRDDYFFVELSLNKHNLFGGNLDGINYEFVKASKR
;
A
#
# COMPACT_ATOMS: atom_id res chain seq x y z
N MET A 1 -0.45 -7.68 -13.60
CA MET A 1 -1.56 -8.23 -14.41
C MET A 1 -1.33 -9.73 -14.64
N PHE A 2 -2.27 -10.45 -15.22
CA PHE A 2 -2.10 -11.84 -15.64
C PHE A 2 -2.40 -11.97 -17.13
N LEU A 3 -1.60 -12.76 -17.85
CA LEU A 3 -1.88 -13.18 -19.22
C LEU A 3 -2.11 -14.69 -19.27
N SER A 4 -2.92 -15.14 -20.21
CA SER A 4 -3.27 -16.54 -20.37
C SER A 4 -3.07 -16.98 -21.81
N VAL A 5 -2.52 -18.17 -21.98
CA VAL A 5 -2.47 -18.88 -23.26
C VAL A 5 -2.98 -20.29 -22.96
N GLU A 6 -3.99 -20.77 -23.70
CA GLU A 6 -4.64 -22.07 -23.45
C GLU A 6 -5.13 -22.22 -21.99
N ARG A 7 -5.74 -21.17 -21.43
CA ARG A 7 -6.21 -21.08 -20.02
C ARG A 7 -5.11 -21.17 -18.95
N LYS A 8 -3.82 -21.24 -19.31
CA LYS A 8 -2.69 -21.24 -18.36
C LYS A 8 -2.28 -19.81 -18.03
N TRP A 9 -2.71 -19.33 -16.86
CA TRP A 9 -2.45 -17.98 -16.38
C TRP A 9 -1.00 -17.81 -15.87
N ARG A 10 -0.37 -16.68 -16.25
CA ARG A 10 0.97 -16.28 -15.82
C ARG A 10 0.98 -14.83 -15.37
N ALA A 11 1.64 -14.58 -14.23
CA ALA A 11 1.84 -13.22 -13.72
C ALA A 11 2.76 -12.43 -14.65
N ILE A 12 2.42 -11.17 -14.90
CA ILE A 12 3.27 -10.22 -15.63
C ILE A 12 3.29 -8.85 -14.95
N ARG A 13 4.46 -8.19 -14.97
CA ARG A 13 4.62 -6.77 -14.61
C ARG A 13 4.87 -5.97 -15.89
N VAL A 14 4.31 -4.77 -15.96
CA VAL A 14 4.58 -3.82 -17.06
C VAL A 14 5.02 -2.50 -16.44
N HIS A 15 6.28 -2.13 -16.67
CA HIS A 15 6.85 -0.86 -16.23
C HIS A 15 6.58 0.19 -17.33
N ALA A 16 5.77 1.20 -17.01
CA ALA A 16 5.53 2.32 -17.90
C ALA A 16 6.45 3.49 -17.51
N VAL A 17 7.47 3.75 -18.33
CA VAL A 17 8.35 4.92 -18.13
C VAL A 17 7.67 6.15 -18.71
N LYS A 18 7.62 7.23 -17.94
CA LYS A 18 7.24 8.55 -18.45
C LYS A 18 8.49 9.34 -18.79
N GLU A 19 8.66 9.59 -20.09
CA GLU A 19 9.77 10.39 -20.60
C GLU A 19 9.46 11.88 -20.56
N PRO A 20 10.48 12.73 -20.32
CA PRO A 20 10.33 14.18 -20.27
C PRO A 20 10.09 14.75 -21.68
N ARG A 21 8.86 15.18 -21.97
CA ARG A 21 8.52 15.77 -23.27
C ARG A 21 8.82 17.27 -23.38
N VAL A 22 10.04 17.69 -23.03
CA VAL A 22 10.58 18.98 -23.50
C VAL A 22 12.10 18.90 -23.68
N GLY A 23 12.56 18.94 -24.94
CA GLY A 23 13.93 19.29 -25.30
C GLY A 23 13.91 20.64 -26.01
N PHE A 24 14.56 21.66 -25.43
CA PHE A 24 14.77 22.95 -26.10
C PHE A 24 16.09 22.91 -26.87
N ASP A 25 16.03 23.01 -28.20
CA ASP A 25 17.22 23.30 -29.02
C ASP A 25 17.70 24.74 -28.72
N LEU A 26 18.82 24.85 -28.01
CA LEU A 26 19.58 26.09 -27.94
C LEU A 26 20.64 26.07 -29.06
N PRO A 27 20.60 27.03 -30.01
CA PRO A 27 21.55 27.04 -31.12
C PRO A 27 22.93 27.50 -30.64
N GLY A 28 23.87 26.57 -30.43
CA GLY A 28 25.25 26.95 -30.16
C GLY A 28 26.23 25.95 -29.58
N ASP A 29 25.85 24.74 -29.16
CA ASP A 29 26.79 23.81 -28.50
C ASP A 29 27.13 22.59 -29.36
N SER A 30 28.30 22.64 -30.01
CA SER A 30 28.87 21.55 -30.81
C SER A 30 29.67 20.58 -29.93
N ALA A 31 28.98 19.89 -29.02
CA ALA A 31 29.58 18.90 -28.13
C ALA A 31 29.65 17.49 -28.74
N LEU A 32 30.81 16.85 -28.59
CA LEU A 32 31.16 15.53 -29.17
C LEU A 32 30.21 14.38 -28.75
N PRO A 33 29.99 13.37 -29.62
CA PRO A 33 29.04 12.29 -29.36
C PRO A 33 29.50 11.40 -28.20
N ARG A 34 28.76 11.42 -27.09
CA ARG A 34 28.89 10.44 -26.01
C ARG A 34 28.37 9.08 -26.49
N LYS A 35 29.25 8.07 -26.52
CA LYS A 35 28.83 6.68 -26.68
C LYS A 35 28.13 6.20 -25.41
N THR A 36 26.80 6.20 -25.41
CA THR A 36 26.00 5.40 -24.48
C THR A 36 26.08 3.92 -24.88
N PHE A 37 26.43 3.05 -23.93
CA PHE A 37 26.25 1.61 -24.10
C PHE A 37 24.75 1.31 -23.95
N ILE A 38 24.04 1.29 -25.08
CA ILE A 38 22.69 0.73 -25.14
C ILE A 38 22.85 -0.79 -25.10
N THR A 39 22.54 -1.43 -23.97
CA THR A 39 22.14 -2.83 -23.99
C THR A 39 20.79 -2.90 -24.69
N GLU A 40 20.78 -3.34 -25.95
CA GLU A 40 19.56 -3.49 -26.75
C GLU A 40 18.63 -4.52 -26.10
N THR A 41 17.67 -4.03 -25.31
CA THR A 41 16.56 -4.85 -24.82
C THR A 41 15.70 -5.23 -26.02
N PRO A 42 15.47 -6.53 -26.29
CA PRO A 42 14.77 -6.94 -27.49
C PRO A 42 13.32 -6.45 -27.43
N ARG A 43 12.91 -5.73 -28.48
CA ARG A 43 11.52 -5.40 -28.74
C ARG A 43 10.70 -6.68 -28.87
N LEU A 44 9.54 -6.69 -28.23
CA LEU A 44 8.67 -7.85 -28.17
C LEU A 44 7.57 -7.79 -29.24
N ASP A 45 7.79 -8.46 -30.37
CA ASP A 45 6.78 -8.52 -31.43
C ASP A 45 5.68 -9.57 -31.19
N ARG A 46 5.90 -10.55 -30.28
CA ARG A 46 4.92 -11.59 -29.92
C ARG A 46 4.97 -11.97 -28.44
N LEU A 47 3.93 -11.60 -27.68
CA LEU A 47 3.78 -11.94 -26.25
C LEU A 47 3.76 -13.45 -25.96
N CYS A 48 3.19 -14.25 -26.84
CA CYS A 48 3.07 -15.70 -26.65
C CYS A 48 4.43 -16.43 -26.62
N GLN A 49 5.49 -15.88 -27.21
CA GLN A 49 6.82 -16.52 -27.21
C GLN A 49 7.51 -16.54 -25.83
N PRO A 50 7.70 -15.42 -25.11
CA PRO A 50 8.23 -15.46 -23.73
C PRO A 50 7.25 -16.12 -22.75
N LEU A 51 5.94 -15.98 -22.94
CA LEU A 51 4.95 -16.72 -22.13
C LEU A 51 5.13 -18.24 -22.25
N ALA A 52 5.41 -18.77 -23.45
CA ALA A 52 5.72 -20.18 -23.66
C ALA A 52 7.07 -20.60 -23.02
N LYS A 53 8.07 -19.71 -22.91
CA LYS A 53 9.32 -20.00 -22.17
C LYS A 53 9.03 -20.22 -20.67
N ILE A 54 8.24 -19.35 -20.04
CA ILE A 54 7.91 -19.45 -18.60
C ILE A 54 6.85 -20.49 -18.27
N GLN A 55 6.16 -21.09 -19.25
CA GLN A 55 5.26 -22.22 -18.97
C GLN A 55 5.95 -23.35 -18.19
N LYS A 56 7.28 -23.52 -18.33
CA LYS A 56 8.06 -24.57 -17.64
C LYS A 56 8.62 -24.18 -16.27
N ILE A 57 8.46 -22.94 -15.81
CA ILE A 57 9.06 -22.45 -14.55
C ILE A 57 8.01 -21.65 -13.74
N PRO A 58 7.31 -22.28 -12.78
CA PRO A 58 6.14 -21.69 -12.09
C PRO A 58 6.43 -20.41 -11.31
N LEU A 59 7.66 -20.27 -10.82
CA LEU A 59 8.09 -19.20 -9.91
C LEU A 59 8.46 -17.88 -10.61
N LEU A 60 8.43 -17.81 -11.94
CA LEU A 60 8.88 -16.64 -12.69
C LEU A 60 7.71 -15.77 -13.19
N ARG A 61 7.72 -14.49 -12.80
CA ARG A 61 6.96 -13.40 -13.43
C ARG A 61 7.79 -12.84 -14.58
N LEU A 62 7.16 -12.61 -15.73
CA LEU A 62 7.78 -11.90 -16.86
C LEU A 62 7.66 -10.38 -16.63
N GLU A 63 8.78 -9.67 -16.76
CA GLU A 63 8.86 -8.21 -16.64
C GLU A 63 9.02 -7.56 -18.01
N LEU A 64 8.16 -6.57 -18.26
CA LEU A 64 7.99 -5.92 -19.56
C LEU A 64 8.15 -4.41 -19.40
N LYS A 65 8.86 -3.76 -20.31
CA LYS A 65 8.91 -2.29 -20.39
C LYS A 65 7.95 -1.81 -21.46
N LEU A 66 7.15 -0.78 -21.17
CA LEU A 66 6.35 -0.06 -22.15
C LEU A 66 6.99 1.31 -22.41
N THR A 67 7.41 1.57 -23.65
CA THR A 67 8.02 2.83 -24.10
C THR A 67 7.61 3.08 -25.56
N ASP A 68 7.20 4.31 -25.91
CA ASP A 68 6.70 4.66 -27.26
C ASP A 68 5.61 3.73 -27.85
N ARG A 69 4.70 3.25 -26.99
CA ARG A 69 3.66 2.25 -27.33
C ARG A 69 4.23 0.90 -27.81
N GLN A 70 5.52 0.66 -27.62
CA GLN A 70 6.20 -0.60 -27.91
C GLN A 70 6.56 -1.29 -26.59
N LEU A 71 6.56 -2.62 -26.65
CA LEU A 71 6.81 -3.49 -25.50
C LEU A 71 8.20 -4.13 -25.63
N PHE A 72 8.95 -4.23 -24.54
CA PHE A 72 10.30 -4.79 -24.52
C PHE A 72 10.45 -5.82 -23.38
N GLU A 73 11.18 -6.91 -23.62
CA GLU A 73 11.51 -7.91 -22.59
C GLU A 73 12.61 -7.33 -21.66
N ILE A 74 12.31 -7.14 -20.37
CA ILE A 74 13.32 -6.78 -19.36
C ILE A 74 13.99 -8.06 -18.85
N GLY A 75 13.17 -9.06 -18.49
CA GLY A 75 13.64 -10.33 -17.95
C GLY A 75 12.58 -11.07 -17.14
N PHE A 76 13.03 -11.83 -16.16
CA PHE A 76 12.18 -12.66 -15.31
C PHE A 76 12.52 -12.48 -13.82
N GLU A 77 11.50 -12.27 -13.01
CA GLU A 77 11.59 -12.03 -11.56
C GLU A 77 10.96 -13.21 -10.79
N LYS A 78 11.45 -13.52 -9.59
CA LYS A 78 10.80 -14.52 -8.71
C LYS A 78 9.53 -13.95 -8.08
N HIS A 79 8.42 -14.66 -8.22
CA HIS A 79 7.09 -14.21 -7.81
C HIS A 79 6.58 -14.96 -6.57
N ASN A 80 6.30 -14.23 -5.49
CA ASN A 80 5.89 -14.81 -4.20
C ASN A 80 4.41 -15.24 -4.13
N PHE A 81 3.59 -14.90 -5.12
CA PHE A 81 2.19 -15.33 -5.20
C PHE A 81 2.09 -16.56 -6.11
N LEU A 82 2.23 -17.74 -5.49
CA LEU A 82 2.05 -19.05 -6.10
C LEU A 82 0.56 -19.30 -6.41
N ILE A 83 0.16 -19.10 -7.67
CA ILE A 83 -1.10 -19.63 -8.19
C ILE A 83 -0.93 -21.14 -8.38
N GLU A 84 -1.95 -21.91 -8.00
CA GLU A 84 -1.99 -23.34 -8.26
C GLU A 84 -2.18 -23.58 -9.77
N GLU A 85 -1.16 -24.10 -10.47
CA GLU A 85 -1.11 -24.14 -11.94
C GLU A 85 -2.23 -24.97 -12.61
N THR A 86 -2.94 -25.77 -11.83
CA THR A 86 -4.04 -26.65 -12.22
C THR A 86 -5.43 -26.12 -11.89
N ALA A 87 -5.56 -25.01 -11.16
CA ALA A 87 -6.84 -24.43 -10.78
C ALA A 87 -7.28 -23.35 -11.80
N GLU A 88 -8.38 -23.58 -12.52
CA GLU A 88 -8.98 -22.55 -13.36
C GLU A 88 -9.51 -21.38 -12.51
N ALA A 89 -9.37 -20.16 -13.01
CA ALA A 89 -9.81 -18.94 -12.31
C ALA A 89 -11.34 -18.90 -12.20
N THR A 90 -11.86 -18.92 -10.97
CA THR A 90 -13.29 -19.04 -10.70
C THR A 90 -13.98 -17.67 -10.79
N SER A 91 -15.13 -17.58 -11.46
CA SER A 91 -15.88 -16.32 -11.60
C SER A 91 -16.76 -16.01 -10.38
N LEU A 92 -17.05 -14.73 -10.13
CA LEU A 92 -18.00 -14.28 -9.11
C LEU A 92 -19.37 -14.92 -9.33
N ALA A 93 -19.86 -14.96 -10.57
CA ALA A 93 -21.11 -15.65 -10.93
C ALA A 93 -21.13 -17.10 -10.42
N HIS A 94 -20.05 -17.87 -10.60
CA HIS A 94 -19.97 -19.25 -10.13
C HIS A 94 -20.03 -19.38 -8.60
N TYR A 95 -19.40 -18.45 -7.85
CA TYR A 95 -19.50 -18.43 -6.38
C TYR A 95 -20.90 -18.09 -5.88
N ILE A 96 -21.65 -17.27 -6.62
CA ILE A 96 -23.03 -16.91 -6.31
C ILE A 96 -23.97 -18.07 -6.66
N GLU A 97 -23.76 -18.75 -7.79
CA GLU A 97 -24.53 -19.95 -8.20
C GLU A 97 -24.34 -21.16 -7.29
N THR A 98 -23.11 -21.42 -6.84
CA THR A 98 -22.78 -22.58 -5.98
C THR A 98 -22.94 -22.29 -4.48
N GLY A 99 -23.25 -21.05 -4.12
CA GLY A 99 -23.11 -20.50 -2.77
C GLY A 99 -24.19 -20.91 -1.76
N HIS A 100 -24.10 -22.11 -1.20
CA HIS A 100 -24.84 -22.43 0.03
C HIS A 100 -24.31 -21.61 1.23
N THR A 101 -25.02 -20.52 1.55
CA THR A 101 -24.99 -19.72 2.81
C THR A 101 -23.79 -18.80 3.11
N GLY A 102 -22.65 -18.94 2.44
CA GLY A 102 -21.34 -18.43 2.91
C GLY A 102 -21.10 -16.91 3.08
N LEU A 103 -21.42 -16.06 2.09
CA LEU A 103 -20.92 -14.66 2.06
C LEU A 103 -21.30 -13.84 3.31
N ASN A 104 -20.31 -13.47 4.13
CA ASN A 104 -20.51 -12.64 5.31
C ASN A 104 -20.62 -11.14 4.95
N GLN A 105 -21.26 -10.35 5.81
CA GLN A 105 -21.51 -8.91 5.57
C GLN A 105 -20.22 -8.12 5.32
N LYS A 106 -19.10 -8.43 6.00
CA LYS A 106 -17.79 -7.79 5.76
C LYS A 106 -17.32 -8.00 4.31
N THR A 107 -17.43 -9.22 3.81
CA THR A 107 -16.99 -9.63 2.46
C THR A 107 -17.84 -8.98 1.39
N LYS A 108 -19.17 -8.93 1.57
CA LYS A 108 -20.08 -8.23 0.65
C LYS A 108 -19.67 -6.76 0.48
N ARG A 109 -19.59 -6.02 1.58
CA ARG A 109 -19.31 -4.57 1.56
C ARG A 109 -17.94 -4.24 0.96
N LEU A 110 -16.91 -5.02 1.31
CA LEU A 110 -15.58 -4.88 0.70
C LEU A 110 -15.61 -5.17 -0.81
N LEU A 111 -16.28 -6.24 -1.24
CA LEU A 111 -16.33 -6.61 -2.65
C LEU A 111 -17.11 -5.56 -3.48
N SER A 112 -18.28 -5.12 -2.98
CA SER A 112 -19.07 -4.05 -3.59
C SER A 112 -18.26 -2.77 -3.77
N LEU A 113 -17.53 -2.34 -2.73
CA LEU A 113 -16.69 -1.14 -2.79
C LEU A 113 -15.52 -1.29 -3.79
N ILE A 114 -14.82 -2.43 -3.79
CA ILE A 114 -13.72 -2.71 -4.74
C ILE A 114 -14.23 -2.67 -6.19
N ILE A 115 -15.40 -3.24 -6.47
CA ILE A 115 -15.99 -3.25 -7.82
C ILE A 115 -16.45 -1.83 -8.21
N ALA A 116 -17.03 -1.06 -7.28
CA ALA A 116 -17.41 0.33 -7.53
C ALA A 116 -16.21 1.24 -7.85
N TYR A 117 -15.10 1.13 -7.10
CA TYR A 117 -13.84 1.79 -7.48
C TYR A 117 -13.33 1.31 -8.84
N THR A 118 -13.49 0.03 -9.17
CA THR A 118 -13.07 -0.51 -10.46
C THR A 118 -13.84 0.14 -11.61
N VAL A 119 -15.16 0.35 -11.46
CA VAL A 119 -15.97 1.13 -12.41
C VAL A 119 -15.51 2.58 -12.46
N LEU A 120 -15.36 3.26 -11.32
CA LEU A 120 -14.84 4.63 -11.25
C LEU A 120 -13.50 4.81 -12.01
N HIS A 121 -12.59 3.84 -11.92
CA HIS A 121 -11.26 3.93 -12.54
C HIS A 121 -11.18 3.46 -14.00
N LEU A 122 -12.06 2.54 -14.44
CA LEU A 122 -11.99 1.92 -15.77
C LEU A 122 -13.17 2.23 -16.70
N ASN A 123 -14.15 3.03 -16.25
CA ASN A 123 -15.25 3.48 -17.11
C ASN A 123 -14.72 4.20 -18.36
N GLY A 124 -15.35 3.97 -19.52
CA GLY A 124 -14.91 4.49 -20.81
C GLY A 124 -13.61 3.88 -21.38
N THR A 125 -13.03 2.86 -20.74
CA THR A 125 -11.84 2.16 -21.24
C THR A 125 -12.17 0.83 -21.93
N SER A 126 -11.21 0.30 -22.69
CA SER A 126 -11.31 -1.03 -23.31
C SER A 126 -11.32 -2.21 -22.32
N TRP A 127 -11.17 -1.96 -21.02
CA TRP A 127 -11.25 -2.97 -19.96
C TRP A 127 -12.69 -3.23 -19.49
N LEU A 128 -13.56 -2.20 -19.49
CA LEU A 128 -14.99 -2.31 -19.17
C LEU A 128 -15.81 -2.07 -20.44
N GLN A 129 -15.98 -3.14 -21.22
CA GLN A 129 -16.73 -3.13 -22.47
C GLN A 129 -18.16 -3.64 -22.25
N PRO A 130 -19.09 -3.37 -23.19
CA PRO A 130 -20.45 -3.91 -23.13
C PRO A 130 -20.45 -5.43 -22.92
N GLY A 131 -21.33 -5.92 -22.04
CA GLY A 131 -21.40 -7.33 -21.66
C GLY A 131 -20.37 -7.78 -20.62
N TRP A 132 -19.66 -6.87 -19.93
CA TRP A 132 -18.99 -7.23 -18.68
C TRP A 132 -20.01 -7.59 -17.59
N GLY A 133 -19.60 -8.34 -16.57
CA GLY A 133 -20.48 -8.76 -15.48
C GLY A 133 -19.75 -9.61 -14.43
N SER A 134 -20.52 -10.21 -13.51
CA SER A 134 -20.00 -11.13 -12.49
C SER A 134 -19.34 -12.40 -13.07
N SER A 135 -19.62 -12.75 -14.32
CA SER A 135 -18.92 -13.81 -15.05
C SER A 135 -17.46 -13.46 -15.39
N ASN A 136 -17.16 -12.17 -15.60
CA ASN A 136 -15.82 -11.66 -15.95
C ASN A 136 -14.96 -11.34 -14.72
N ILE A 137 -15.56 -11.17 -13.54
CA ILE A 137 -14.83 -10.97 -12.28
C ILE A 137 -14.31 -12.33 -11.81
N LYS A 138 -13.00 -12.54 -11.86
CA LYS A 138 -12.33 -13.80 -11.49
C LYS A 138 -11.55 -13.70 -10.17
N PHE A 139 -11.41 -14.84 -9.52
CA PHE A 139 -10.55 -15.04 -8.36
C PHE A 139 -9.57 -16.20 -8.62
N PHE A 140 -8.32 -16.05 -8.16
CA PHE A 140 -7.27 -17.07 -8.32
C PHE A 140 -6.99 -17.77 -7.00
N GLN A 141 -6.94 -19.11 -7.05
CA GLN A 141 -6.56 -19.95 -5.92
C GLN A 141 -5.03 -19.96 -5.73
N LYS A 142 -4.58 -19.70 -4.51
CA LYS A 142 -3.18 -19.91 -4.10
C LYS A 142 -2.89 -21.40 -3.97
N ALA A 143 -1.63 -21.81 -4.14
CA ALA A 143 -1.16 -23.17 -3.89
C ALA A 143 -1.41 -23.71 -2.46
N SER A 144 -1.80 -22.85 -1.50
CA SER A 144 -2.27 -23.23 -0.16
C SER A 144 -3.77 -23.59 -0.11
N SER A 145 -4.44 -23.73 -1.26
CA SER A 145 -5.89 -23.86 -1.42
C SER A 145 -6.69 -22.73 -0.75
N GLU A 146 -6.09 -21.55 -0.63
CA GLU A 146 -6.75 -20.33 -0.18
C GLU A 146 -7.06 -19.42 -1.35
N ILE A 147 -8.23 -18.82 -1.36
CA ILE A 147 -8.67 -17.90 -2.43
C ILE A 147 -8.84 -16.53 -1.78
N PRO A 148 -7.90 -15.59 -1.95
CA PRO A 148 -8.02 -14.27 -1.33
C PRO A 148 -9.16 -13.47 -1.96
N LEU A 149 -9.74 -12.52 -1.21
CA LEU A 149 -10.66 -11.52 -1.77
C LEU A 149 -9.87 -10.51 -2.63
N ARG A 150 -9.41 -10.97 -3.80
CA ARG A 150 -8.65 -10.19 -4.79
C ARG A 150 -9.28 -10.43 -6.17
N PRO A 151 -10.32 -9.67 -6.54
CA PRO A 151 -10.96 -9.80 -7.84
C PRO A 151 -10.04 -9.31 -8.97
N PHE A 152 -10.20 -9.91 -10.14
CA PHE A 152 -9.56 -9.51 -11.40
C PHE A 152 -10.61 -9.45 -12.51
N ILE A 153 -10.54 -8.46 -13.39
CA ILE A 153 -11.36 -8.45 -14.61
C ILE A 153 -10.67 -9.32 -15.67
N GLU A 154 -11.37 -10.33 -16.16
CA GLU A 154 -11.01 -11.07 -17.36
C GLU A 154 -11.36 -10.26 -18.61
N ARG A 155 -10.38 -10.08 -19.50
CA ARG A 155 -10.58 -9.50 -20.83
C ARG A 155 -9.90 -10.38 -21.88
N SER A 156 -10.69 -10.89 -22.82
CA SER A 156 -10.16 -11.51 -24.04
C SER A 156 -9.54 -10.43 -24.94
N LEU A 157 -8.33 -10.70 -25.43
CA LEU A 157 -7.72 -9.89 -26.49
C LEU A 157 -8.39 -10.27 -27.82
N PRO A 158 -8.70 -9.31 -28.71
CA PRO A 158 -9.19 -9.64 -30.04
C PRO A 158 -8.13 -10.43 -30.81
N GLU A 159 -8.52 -11.51 -31.48
CA GLU A 159 -7.62 -12.21 -32.40
C GLU A 159 -7.44 -11.37 -33.67
N ASP A 160 -6.19 -11.23 -34.15
CA ASP A 160 -5.86 -10.55 -35.41
C ASP A 160 -6.34 -11.39 -36.62
N SER A 161 -7.65 -11.40 -36.84
CA SER A 161 -8.27 -11.85 -38.07
C SER A 161 -9.30 -10.84 -38.54
N THR A 162 -8.93 -10.14 -39.61
CA THR A 162 -9.76 -9.28 -40.46
C THR A 162 -10.38 -8.00 -39.87
N SER A 163 -9.83 -6.89 -40.38
CA SER A 163 -10.57 -5.70 -40.81
C SER A 163 -10.86 -4.60 -39.78
N GLN A 164 -10.68 -3.38 -40.28
CA GLN A 164 -11.19 -2.15 -39.69
C GLN A 164 -12.71 -2.25 -39.52
N ALA A 165 -13.15 -2.43 -38.28
CA ALA A 165 -14.42 -1.92 -37.82
C ALA A 165 -14.11 -0.96 -36.66
N ALA A 166 -14.03 0.33 -36.97
CA ALA A 166 -14.35 1.31 -35.95
C ALA A 166 -15.83 1.10 -35.63
N ILE A 167 -16.12 0.39 -34.54
CA ILE A 167 -17.44 0.45 -33.92
C ILE A 167 -17.50 1.81 -33.24
N GLY A 168 -17.75 2.84 -34.05
CA GLY A 168 -18.26 4.09 -33.56
C GLY A 168 -19.63 3.84 -32.94
N VAL A 169 -19.94 4.54 -31.87
CA VAL A 169 -21.30 4.62 -31.34
C VAL A 169 -22.07 5.58 -32.25
N GLU A 170 -22.40 5.10 -33.45
CA GLU A 170 -23.33 5.75 -34.37
C GLU A 170 -24.40 4.73 -34.78
N ASN A 171 -25.64 4.98 -34.32
CA ASN A 171 -26.90 4.45 -34.84
C ASN A 171 -27.03 2.91 -34.98
N ILE A 172 -27.42 2.24 -33.89
CA ILE A 172 -28.23 1.00 -33.98
C ILE A 172 -29.72 1.39 -34.00
N CYS A 173 -30.10 2.15 -35.03
CA CYS A 173 -31.49 2.43 -35.42
C CYS A 173 -31.55 2.26 -36.94
N GLY A 174 -31.72 1.02 -37.42
CA GLY A 174 -31.34 0.72 -38.81
C GLY A 174 -31.83 -0.57 -39.46
N GLU A 175 -32.69 -1.38 -38.85
CA GLU A 175 -33.46 -2.40 -39.59
C GLU A 175 -34.95 -2.27 -39.31
N LYS A 176 -35.75 -2.40 -40.37
CA LYS A 176 -37.18 -2.05 -40.37
C LYS A 176 -38.01 -3.06 -39.59
N PHE A 177 -38.53 -2.64 -38.45
CA PHE A 177 -39.75 -3.18 -37.89
C PHE A 177 -40.82 -2.09 -37.94
N ASP A 178 -41.88 -2.35 -38.70
CA ASP A 178 -43.09 -1.54 -38.70
C ASP A 178 -43.95 -2.01 -37.49
N ASP A 179 -43.94 -1.26 -36.37
CA ASP A 179 -45.07 -1.08 -35.41
C ASP A 179 -44.61 -0.45 -34.06
N GLU A 180 -45.05 0.79 -33.82
CA GLU A 180 -45.46 1.48 -32.57
C GLU A 180 -44.81 1.26 -31.16
N CYS A 181 -43.72 0.50 -30.96
CA CYS A 181 -43.31 0.07 -29.58
C CYS A 181 -41.87 0.37 -29.08
N CYS A 182 -41.12 1.32 -29.65
CA CYS A 182 -39.80 1.71 -29.11
C CYS A 182 -39.65 3.23 -28.96
N ASP A 183 -39.79 3.73 -27.73
CA ASP A 183 -39.49 5.12 -27.37
C ASP A 183 -37.96 5.34 -27.31
N PRO A 184 -37.40 6.41 -27.91
CA PRO A 184 -35.96 6.66 -27.89
C PRO A 184 -35.34 6.96 -26.51
N ASP A 185 -36.15 7.37 -25.52
CA ASP A 185 -35.71 7.93 -24.24
C ASP A 185 -35.24 6.89 -23.19
N LEU A 186 -35.17 5.59 -23.54
CA LEU A 186 -34.89 4.51 -22.57
C LEU A 186 -33.41 4.04 -22.52
N SER A 187 -32.49 4.72 -23.21
CA SER A 187 -31.06 4.35 -23.25
C SER A 187 -30.21 5.06 -22.20
N HIS A 188 -30.01 4.44 -21.04
CA HIS A 188 -29.19 5.01 -19.96
C HIS A 188 -27.77 5.40 -20.41
N ALA A 189 -27.39 6.69 -20.28
CA ALA A 189 -26.13 7.26 -20.76
C ALA A 189 -24.84 6.55 -20.28
N CYS A 190 -24.88 5.81 -19.16
CA CYS A 190 -23.75 5.00 -18.70
C CYS A 190 -24.14 3.52 -18.42
N PRO A 191 -24.19 2.64 -19.44
CA PRO A 191 -24.57 1.23 -19.27
C PRO A 191 -23.66 0.43 -18.30
N THR A 192 -22.45 0.94 -18.06
CA THR A 192 -21.51 0.42 -17.06
C THR A 192 -22.07 0.48 -15.63
N LEU A 193 -22.92 1.47 -15.32
CA LEU A 193 -23.56 1.62 -14.01
C LEU A 193 -24.77 0.70 -13.84
N ILE A 194 -25.55 0.46 -14.90
CA ILE A 194 -26.59 -0.60 -14.91
C ILE A 194 -25.95 -1.96 -14.56
N THR A 195 -24.80 -2.26 -15.17
CA THR A 195 -24.04 -3.48 -14.88
C THR A 195 -23.53 -3.51 -13.43
N LEU A 196 -23.11 -2.37 -12.89
CA LEU A 196 -22.70 -2.26 -11.48
C LEU A 196 -23.88 -2.52 -10.54
N ALA A 197 -25.06 -1.93 -10.79
CA ALA A 197 -26.27 -2.17 -10.01
C ALA A 197 -26.63 -3.66 -9.96
N VAL A 198 -26.62 -4.33 -11.12
CA VAL A 198 -26.81 -5.78 -11.24
C VAL A 198 -25.84 -6.54 -10.33
N ILE A 199 -24.54 -6.26 -10.41
CA ILE A 199 -23.52 -6.96 -9.60
C ILE A 199 -23.70 -6.68 -8.10
N LEU A 200 -24.08 -5.45 -7.71
CA LEU A 200 -24.37 -5.09 -6.32
C LEU A 200 -25.57 -5.88 -5.78
N MET A 201 -26.65 -6.01 -6.56
CA MET A 201 -27.80 -6.85 -6.23
C MET A 201 -27.40 -8.32 -6.09
N GLU A 202 -26.63 -8.88 -7.04
CA GLU A 202 -26.17 -10.27 -7.00
C GLU A 202 -25.33 -10.59 -5.74
N ILE A 203 -24.47 -9.64 -5.31
CA ILE A 203 -23.65 -9.77 -4.10
C ILE A 203 -24.50 -9.72 -2.82
N GLU A 204 -25.48 -8.79 -2.74
CA GLU A 204 -26.30 -8.65 -1.54
C GLU A 204 -27.32 -9.76 -1.41
N LEU A 205 -28.05 -10.08 -2.48
CA LEU A 205 -29.08 -11.11 -2.48
C LEU A 205 -28.50 -12.53 -2.60
N LYS A 206 -27.19 -12.65 -2.90
CA LYS A 206 -26.46 -13.92 -3.10
C LYS A 206 -27.12 -14.81 -4.17
N LYS A 207 -27.71 -14.19 -5.20
CA LYS A 207 -28.45 -14.86 -6.26
C LYS A 207 -28.08 -14.24 -7.61
N PRO A 208 -27.86 -15.03 -8.67
CA PRO A 208 -27.62 -14.50 -10.01
C PRO A 208 -28.84 -13.71 -10.51
N PHE A 209 -28.61 -12.60 -11.20
CA PHE A 209 -29.65 -11.68 -11.62
C PHE A 209 -30.67 -12.33 -12.57
N ARG A 210 -30.23 -13.20 -13.47
CA ARG A 210 -31.16 -13.95 -14.33
C ARG A 210 -32.10 -14.87 -13.56
N LYS A 211 -31.65 -15.47 -12.44
CA LYS A 211 -32.53 -16.25 -11.56
C LYS A 211 -33.49 -15.38 -10.74
N MET A 212 -33.09 -14.15 -10.41
CA MET A 212 -33.97 -13.17 -9.77
C MET A 212 -35.15 -12.80 -10.69
N ALA A 213 -34.88 -12.60 -12.00
CA ALA A 213 -35.91 -12.40 -13.02
C ALA A 213 -36.79 -13.63 -13.26
N GLU A 214 -36.19 -14.82 -13.44
CA GLU A 214 -36.91 -16.10 -13.64
C GLU A 214 -37.91 -16.40 -12.51
N GLU A 215 -37.51 -16.20 -11.25
CA GLU A 215 -38.39 -16.42 -10.10
C GLU A 215 -39.58 -15.45 -10.04
N HIS A 216 -39.49 -14.32 -10.74
CA HIS A 216 -40.56 -13.32 -10.88
C HIS A 216 -41.29 -13.42 -12.23
N GLY A 217 -40.95 -14.40 -13.08
CA GLY A 217 -41.57 -14.56 -14.40
C GLY A 217 -41.21 -13.46 -15.41
N ILE A 218 -40.16 -12.68 -15.14
CA ILE A 218 -39.74 -11.54 -15.98
C ILE A 218 -38.99 -12.06 -17.21
N HIS A 219 -39.41 -11.61 -18.39
CA HIS A 219 -38.82 -11.99 -19.68
C HIS A 219 -37.96 -10.86 -20.24
N PHE A 220 -36.66 -11.10 -20.38
CA PHE A 220 -35.70 -10.12 -20.92
C PHE A 220 -36.01 -9.72 -22.37
N VAL A 221 -35.93 -8.42 -22.65
CA VAL A 221 -36.21 -7.84 -23.99
C VAL A 221 -35.34 -8.49 -25.08
N ASN A 222 -34.06 -8.74 -24.78
CA ASN A 222 -33.09 -9.34 -25.69
C ASN A 222 -32.95 -10.87 -25.55
N GLY A 223 -33.89 -11.53 -24.85
CA GLY A 223 -33.83 -12.97 -24.56
C GLY A 223 -32.79 -13.35 -23.48
N SER A 224 -32.72 -14.64 -23.17
CA SER A 224 -32.01 -15.17 -22.00
C SER A 224 -30.49 -14.92 -21.96
N ASP A 225 -29.84 -14.79 -23.12
CA ASP A 225 -28.40 -14.54 -23.24
C ASP A 225 -28.07 -13.09 -23.66
N GLY A 226 -29.07 -12.24 -23.91
CA GLY A 226 -28.88 -10.86 -24.35
C GLY A 226 -28.30 -9.93 -23.27
N PRO A 227 -27.78 -8.74 -23.64
CA PRO A 227 -27.33 -7.75 -22.66
C PRO A 227 -28.51 -7.30 -21.80
N ILE A 228 -28.26 -7.14 -20.49
CA ILE A 228 -29.25 -6.65 -19.52
C ILE A 228 -29.37 -5.13 -19.72
N LEU A 229 -30.57 -4.65 -20.03
CA LEU A 229 -30.91 -3.24 -20.22
C LEU A 229 -31.43 -2.62 -18.91
N LEU A 230 -31.54 -1.28 -18.87
CA LEU A 230 -32.12 -0.59 -17.71
C LEU A 230 -33.54 -1.11 -17.39
N LEU A 231 -34.41 -1.26 -18.40
CA LEU A 231 -35.78 -1.74 -18.22
C LEU A 231 -35.82 -3.15 -17.58
N ASP A 232 -34.91 -4.04 -17.97
CA ASP A 232 -34.77 -5.36 -17.37
C ASP A 232 -34.37 -5.27 -15.87
N VAL A 233 -33.54 -4.28 -15.49
CA VAL A 233 -33.13 -4.06 -14.09
C VAL A 233 -34.21 -3.38 -13.28
N ASP A 234 -34.91 -2.40 -13.84
CA ASP A 234 -35.99 -1.68 -13.19
C ASP A 234 -37.14 -2.65 -12.82
N GLN A 235 -37.59 -3.47 -13.77
CA GLN A 235 -38.65 -4.45 -13.54
C GLN A 235 -38.26 -5.52 -12.51
N VAL A 236 -36.99 -5.95 -12.46
CA VAL A 236 -36.51 -6.90 -11.44
C VAL A 236 -36.32 -6.23 -10.08
N PHE A 237 -35.86 -4.98 -10.06
CA PHE A 237 -35.59 -4.25 -8.83
C PHE A 237 -36.88 -3.73 -8.19
N ASN A 238 -37.59 -2.83 -8.85
CA ASN A 238 -38.79 -2.18 -8.34
C ASN A 238 -40.02 -3.12 -8.39
N GLY A 239 -40.13 -3.92 -9.45
CA GLY A 239 -41.27 -4.83 -9.69
C GLY A 239 -42.12 -4.37 -10.86
N ASP A 240 -43.39 -4.75 -10.85
CA ASP A 240 -44.38 -4.33 -11.85
C ASP A 240 -45.61 -3.73 -11.14
N GLU A 241 -45.81 -2.41 -11.30
CA GLU A 241 -46.90 -1.67 -10.69
C GLU A 241 -48.28 -2.06 -11.27
N GLU A 242 -48.37 -2.50 -12.52
CA GLU A 242 -49.64 -2.86 -13.16
C GLU A 242 -50.14 -4.24 -12.72
N SER A 243 -49.23 -5.22 -12.57
CA SER A 243 -49.58 -6.54 -12.01
C SER A 243 -49.59 -6.58 -10.48
N GLY A 244 -49.05 -5.55 -9.82
CA GLY A 244 -48.94 -5.46 -8.37
C GLY A 244 -47.90 -6.41 -7.78
N GLN A 245 -46.91 -6.81 -8.57
CA GLN A 245 -45.87 -7.76 -8.20
C GLN A 245 -44.66 -7.03 -7.61
N GLU A 246 -44.42 -7.20 -6.30
CA GLU A 246 -43.26 -6.62 -5.61
C GLU A 246 -41.94 -7.12 -6.22
N GLY A 247 -41.02 -6.20 -6.52
CA GLY A 247 -39.66 -6.55 -6.97
C GLY A 247 -38.69 -6.86 -5.84
N TRP A 248 -37.44 -7.17 -6.20
CA TRP A 248 -36.38 -7.55 -5.24
C TRP A 248 -35.94 -6.40 -4.32
N ARG A 249 -36.33 -5.14 -4.60
CA ARG A 249 -36.14 -3.95 -3.76
C ARG A 249 -36.55 -4.20 -2.31
N THR A 250 -37.67 -4.88 -2.06
CA THR A 250 -38.20 -5.15 -0.70
C THR A 250 -37.27 -6.03 0.15
N GLN A 251 -36.35 -6.78 -0.47
CA GLN A 251 -35.39 -7.64 0.22
C GLN A 251 -34.07 -6.93 0.57
N ILE A 252 -33.84 -5.72 0.05
CA ILE A 252 -32.68 -4.88 0.38
C ILE A 252 -33.15 -3.78 1.35
N PRO A 253 -32.58 -3.65 2.57
CA PRO A 253 -33.07 -2.66 3.52
C PRO A 253 -32.84 -1.22 3.02
N GLU A 254 -33.93 -0.48 2.82
CA GLU A 254 -33.94 0.88 2.23
C GLU A 254 -33.03 1.86 2.98
N ASN A 255 -32.92 1.72 4.30
CA ASN A 255 -32.06 2.54 5.17
C ASN A 255 -30.55 2.25 5.02
N THR A 256 -30.09 1.61 3.94
CA THR A 256 -28.68 1.31 3.71
C THR A 256 -28.10 2.13 2.58
N HIS A 257 -26.89 2.66 2.78
CA HIS A 257 -26.18 3.39 1.70
C HIS A 257 -25.90 2.54 0.44
N LEU A 258 -25.95 1.20 0.54
CA LEU A 258 -25.93 0.29 -0.60
C LEU A 258 -27.18 0.44 -1.48
N PHE A 259 -28.36 0.55 -0.86
CA PHE A 259 -29.62 0.77 -1.56
C PHE A 259 -29.59 2.08 -2.34
N THR A 260 -29.18 3.18 -1.68
CA THR A 260 -28.98 4.49 -2.33
C THR A 260 -28.01 4.41 -3.51
N ALA A 261 -26.91 3.67 -3.39
CA ALA A 261 -25.96 3.48 -4.49
C ALA A 261 -26.56 2.71 -5.67
N ILE A 262 -27.42 1.70 -5.42
CA ILE A 262 -28.13 0.96 -6.47
C ILE A 262 -29.13 1.88 -7.18
N GLU A 263 -29.98 2.60 -6.43
CA GLU A 263 -30.92 3.57 -7.00
C GLU A 263 -30.21 4.60 -7.88
N LYS A 264 -29.11 5.19 -7.38
CA LYS A 264 -28.34 6.16 -8.16
C LYS A 264 -27.63 5.57 -9.37
N CYS A 265 -27.38 4.26 -9.43
CA CYS A 265 -26.89 3.61 -10.64
C CYS A 265 -27.97 3.41 -11.73
N LEU A 266 -29.26 3.56 -11.41
CA LEU A 266 -30.40 3.39 -12.32
C LEU A 266 -31.09 4.71 -12.72
N ASP A 267 -30.75 5.80 -12.02
CA ASP A 267 -31.24 7.17 -12.20
C ASP A 267 -30.70 7.81 -13.50
N CYS A 268 -31.46 7.76 -14.60
CA CYS A 268 -31.05 8.33 -15.90
C CYS A 268 -30.66 9.81 -15.82
N GLU A 269 -31.51 10.63 -15.19
CA GLU A 269 -31.33 12.10 -15.11
C GLU A 269 -29.98 12.48 -14.46
N LEU A 270 -29.48 11.66 -13.53
CA LEU A 270 -28.21 11.89 -12.86
C LEU A 270 -26.98 11.73 -13.77
N TRP A 271 -27.07 11.01 -14.89
CA TRP A 271 -25.92 10.67 -15.74
C TRP A 271 -25.82 11.47 -17.04
N GLU A 272 -26.70 12.47 -17.19
CA GLU A 272 -26.80 13.35 -18.36
C GLU A 272 -26.65 14.83 -17.94
N GLU A 273 -26.44 15.72 -18.92
CA GLU A 273 -26.55 17.17 -18.75
C GLU A 273 -28.01 17.65 -18.88
N GLU A 274 -28.31 18.90 -18.49
CA GLU A 274 -29.67 19.46 -18.54
C GLU A 274 -30.28 19.52 -19.97
N ASP A 275 -29.47 19.30 -21.00
CA ASP A 275 -29.87 19.23 -22.41
C ASP A 275 -29.92 17.78 -22.97
N GLY A 276 -29.77 16.76 -22.12
CA GLY A 276 -29.76 15.34 -22.51
C GLY A 276 -28.45 14.87 -23.14
N THR A 277 -27.37 15.65 -23.06
CA THR A 277 -26.06 15.24 -23.59
C THR A 277 -25.22 14.44 -22.59
N SER A 278 -24.27 13.66 -23.11
CA SER A 278 -23.39 12.82 -22.29
C SER A 278 -22.36 13.67 -21.52
N LEU A 279 -22.31 13.48 -20.20
CA LEU A 279 -21.38 14.16 -19.30
C LEU A 279 -19.90 14.06 -19.73
N ASP A 280 -19.15 15.15 -19.52
CA ASP A 280 -17.71 15.13 -19.71
C ASP A 280 -17.03 14.09 -18.78
N PRO A 281 -15.88 13.48 -19.17
CA PRO A 281 -15.26 12.40 -18.42
C PRO A 281 -14.85 12.75 -16.98
N GLN A 282 -14.56 14.02 -16.68
CA GLN A 282 -14.18 14.48 -15.35
C GLN A 282 -15.42 14.69 -14.47
N THR A 283 -16.49 15.30 -15.00
CA THR A 283 -17.77 15.44 -14.27
C THR A 283 -18.43 14.08 -14.04
N LEU A 284 -18.46 13.20 -15.05
CA LEU A 284 -18.94 11.83 -14.91
C LEU A 284 -18.19 11.07 -13.80
N ARG A 285 -16.86 11.19 -13.77
CA ARG A 285 -16.02 10.59 -12.70
C ARG A 285 -16.38 11.14 -11.31
N SER A 286 -16.58 12.45 -11.18
CA SER A 286 -16.99 13.07 -9.91
C SER A 286 -18.39 12.60 -9.47
N ARG A 287 -19.39 12.61 -10.37
CA ARG A 287 -20.75 12.13 -10.06
C ARG A 287 -20.76 10.65 -9.65
N ILE A 288 -19.98 9.78 -10.32
CA ILE A 288 -19.83 8.36 -9.94
C ILE A 288 -19.24 8.23 -8.54
N TYR A 289 -18.23 9.04 -8.20
CA TYR A 289 -17.66 9.02 -6.86
C TYR A 289 -18.69 9.45 -5.81
N GLU A 290 -19.33 10.61 -5.99
CA GLU A 290 -20.24 11.20 -5.01
C GLU A 290 -21.52 10.39 -4.79
N ASN A 291 -22.11 9.82 -5.85
CA ASN A 291 -23.44 9.20 -5.79
C ASN A 291 -23.41 7.66 -5.69
N VAL A 292 -22.26 7.01 -5.97
CA VAL A 292 -22.16 5.54 -5.96
C VAL A 292 -21.04 5.07 -5.05
N VAL A 293 -19.80 5.55 -5.25
CA VAL A 293 -18.65 5.07 -4.48
C VAL A 293 -18.71 5.55 -3.04
N HIS A 294 -18.97 6.83 -2.80
CA HIS A 294 -18.99 7.40 -1.46
C HIS A 294 -20.11 6.82 -0.56
N PRO A 295 -21.34 6.58 -1.04
CA PRO A 295 -22.32 5.79 -0.29
C PRO A 295 -21.81 4.38 0.06
N LEU A 296 -21.07 3.70 -0.82
CA LEU A 296 -20.48 2.39 -0.53
C LEU A 296 -19.31 2.46 0.46
N GLU A 297 -18.53 3.54 0.47
CA GLU A 297 -17.55 3.84 1.53
C GLU A 297 -18.24 3.97 2.89
N GLN A 298 -19.30 4.78 2.98
CA GLN A 298 -20.11 4.93 4.19
C GLN A 298 -20.81 3.62 4.58
N HIS A 299 -21.23 2.81 3.60
CA HIS A 299 -21.79 1.50 3.84
C HIS A 299 -20.78 0.57 4.53
N LEU A 300 -19.52 0.57 4.10
CA LEU A 300 -18.46 -0.20 4.75
C LEU A 300 -18.18 0.34 6.16
N ILE A 301 -17.90 1.63 6.30
CA ILE A 301 -17.53 2.27 7.57
C ILE A 301 -18.64 2.14 8.61
N GLY A 302 -19.91 2.38 8.23
CA GLY A 302 -21.06 2.27 9.12
C GLY A 302 -21.35 0.85 9.64
N GLY A 303 -20.80 -0.20 9.00
CA GLY A 303 -20.84 -1.57 9.51
C GLY A 303 -19.55 -2.04 10.19
N PHE A 304 -18.41 -1.46 9.81
CA PHE A 304 -17.08 -1.92 10.17
C PHE A 304 -16.12 -0.74 10.33
N SER A 305 -16.40 0.17 11.26
CA SER A 305 -15.69 1.45 11.46
C SER A 305 -14.19 1.32 11.76
N TYR A 306 -13.72 0.13 12.16
CA TYR A 306 -12.30 -0.18 12.32
C TYR A 306 -11.55 -0.39 10.99
N ILE A 307 -12.27 -0.55 9.87
CA ILE A 307 -11.69 -0.67 8.53
C ILE A 307 -11.62 0.73 7.93
N THR A 308 -10.42 1.34 7.96
CA THR A 308 -10.18 2.60 7.25
C THR A 308 -10.13 2.35 5.73
N LEU A 309 -10.54 3.33 4.92
CA LEU A 309 -10.60 3.17 3.45
C LEU A 309 -9.23 2.82 2.84
N ASP A 310 -8.15 3.45 3.32
CA ASP A 310 -6.76 3.12 2.94
C ASP A 310 -6.36 1.67 3.26
N SER A 311 -7.04 1.03 4.21
CA SER A 311 -6.76 -0.34 4.64
C SER A 311 -7.63 -1.40 3.97
N VAL A 312 -8.58 -1.01 3.10
CA VAL A 312 -9.50 -1.91 2.39
C VAL A 312 -8.75 -3.04 1.68
N ASP A 313 -7.71 -2.70 0.93
CA ASP A 313 -6.85 -3.65 0.22
C ASP A 313 -6.15 -4.66 1.16
N THR A 314 -5.74 -4.21 2.35
CA THR A 314 -5.08 -5.06 3.35
C THR A 314 -6.11 -6.01 3.98
N HIS A 315 -7.27 -5.49 4.37
CA HIS A 315 -8.36 -6.27 4.94
C HIS A 315 -8.95 -7.29 3.94
N ALA A 316 -8.96 -6.97 2.64
CA ALA A 316 -9.37 -7.89 1.59
C ALA A 316 -8.36 -9.02 1.38
N LYS A 317 -7.05 -8.74 1.42
CA LYS A 317 -5.98 -9.77 1.29
C LYS A 317 -6.01 -10.83 2.40
N GLU A 318 -6.48 -10.48 3.59
CA GLU A 318 -6.61 -11.37 4.76
C GLU A 318 -7.86 -12.28 4.72
N ILE A 319 -8.83 -11.95 3.86
CA ILE A 319 -10.07 -12.71 3.73
C ILE A 319 -9.88 -13.87 2.75
N ASN A 320 -10.08 -15.09 3.24
CA ASN A 320 -10.20 -16.28 2.39
C ASN A 320 -11.64 -16.38 1.87
N PHE A 321 -11.85 -15.83 0.68
CA PHE A 321 -13.08 -15.88 -0.10
C PHE A 321 -13.55 -17.31 -0.39
N GLY A 322 -12.61 -18.22 -0.68
CA GLY A 322 -12.89 -19.65 -0.92
C GLY A 322 -13.31 -20.42 0.34
N ARG A 323 -13.07 -19.86 1.53
CA ARG A 323 -13.68 -20.29 2.80
C ARG A 323 -14.70 -19.27 3.31
N TRP A 324 -15.37 -18.59 2.39
CA TRP A 324 -16.56 -17.77 2.62
C TRP A 324 -16.41 -16.66 3.66
N GLY A 325 -15.24 -16.01 3.69
CA GLY A 325 -15.00 -14.87 4.57
C GLY A 325 -14.28 -15.19 5.88
N GLN A 326 -13.79 -16.42 6.06
CA GLN A 326 -12.88 -16.76 7.16
C GLN A 326 -11.53 -16.05 6.98
N ILE A 327 -10.93 -15.64 8.11
CA ILE A 327 -9.55 -15.11 8.14
C ILE A 327 -8.58 -16.26 7.87
N SER A 328 -7.60 -16.07 6.97
CA SER A 328 -6.58 -17.08 6.67
C SER A 328 -5.88 -17.58 7.94
N GLY A 329 -5.89 -18.90 8.13
CA GLY A 329 -5.65 -19.52 9.43
C GLY A 329 -4.19 -19.90 9.69
N ASN A 330 -3.44 -19.03 10.36
CA ASN A 330 -2.23 -19.39 11.11
C ASN A 330 -2.39 -19.06 12.60
N GLN A 331 -3.36 -19.71 13.26
CA GLN A 331 -3.43 -19.80 14.72
C GLN A 331 -3.75 -21.23 15.16
N THR A 332 -2.72 -22.00 15.47
CA THR A 332 -2.82 -23.24 16.24
C THR A 332 -3.15 -22.90 17.70
N LYS A 333 -4.39 -22.48 17.95
CA LYS A 333 -4.92 -22.33 19.31
C LYS A 333 -5.04 -23.71 19.97
N VAL A 334 -4.06 -24.05 20.79
CA VAL A 334 -4.21 -25.09 21.81
C VAL A 334 -5.24 -24.59 22.82
N GLN A 335 -6.47 -25.13 22.76
CA GLN A 335 -7.48 -24.87 23.78
C GLN A 335 -7.12 -25.63 25.07
N PRO A 336 -7.19 -25.00 26.26
CA PRO A 336 -7.11 -25.71 27.52
C PRO A 336 -8.45 -26.41 27.82
N THR A 337 -8.41 -27.72 28.09
CA THR A 337 -9.58 -28.48 28.55
C THR A 337 -10.00 -28.06 29.96
N PRO A 338 -11.32 -27.94 30.25
CA PRO A 338 -11.79 -27.54 31.58
C PRO A 338 -11.61 -28.65 32.62
N SER A 339 -11.21 -28.26 33.83
CA SER A 339 -11.01 -29.17 34.96
C SER A 339 -12.34 -29.67 35.53
N ARG A 340 -12.42 -30.97 35.83
CA ARG A 340 -13.39 -31.55 36.75
C ARG A 340 -12.65 -32.33 37.85
N SER A 341 -13.04 -32.09 39.09
CA SER A 341 -12.37 -32.60 40.29
C SER A 341 -12.94 -33.92 40.79
N ASN A 342 -12.14 -34.59 41.64
CA ASN A 342 -12.45 -35.73 42.51
C ASN A 342 -12.62 -37.10 41.85
N LEU A 343 -11.66 -38.02 42.10
CA LEU A 343 -11.83 -39.15 43.06
C LEU A 343 -10.55 -40.01 43.18
N VAL A 344 -10.05 -40.14 44.43
CA VAL A 344 -9.41 -41.30 45.10
C VAL A 344 -8.22 -42.08 44.45
N VAL A 345 -7.16 -42.28 45.26
CA VAL A 345 -5.91 -43.06 45.01
C VAL A 345 -5.69 -43.96 46.24
N PRO A 346 -5.47 -45.30 46.16
CA PRO A 346 -4.13 -45.92 45.95
C PRO A 346 -4.18 -47.34 45.26
N PRO A 347 -3.14 -48.23 45.26
CA PRO A 347 -1.72 -48.08 44.85
C PRO A 347 -1.06 -49.31 44.11
N LYS A 348 0.26 -49.18 43.81
CA LYS A 348 1.38 -50.19 43.77
C LYS A 348 1.89 -50.81 42.44
N ALA A 349 3.23 -50.70 42.28
CA ALA A 349 4.21 -51.63 41.64
C ALA A 349 4.10 -51.88 40.10
N SER A 350 5.19 -52.13 39.34
CA SER A 350 6.65 -52.16 39.58
C SER A 350 7.44 -52.11 38.26
N SER A 351 8.66 -51.57 38.27
CA SER A 351 9.72 -51.70 37.24
C SER A 351 10.26 -53.17 37.18
N PRO A 352 11.11 -53.64 36.20
CA PRO A 352 12.22 -52.89 35.57
C PRO A 352 12.63 -53.19 34.09
N CYS A 353 13.62 -52.39 33.69
CA CYS A 353 14.47 -52.39 32.48
C CYS A 353 15.18 -53.72 32.16
N ILE A 354 15.41 -54.00 30.87
CA ILE A 354 16.57 -54.75 30.35
C ILE A 354 17.09 -54.09 29.04
N THR A 355 18.40 -53.85 28.97
CA THR A 355 19.20 -53.69 27.73
C THR A 355 20.21 -54.86 27.69
N PRO A 356 20.80 -55.29 26.54
CA PRO A 356 22.01 -54.59 26.02
C PRO A 356 22.42 -54.76 24.52
N SER A 357 22.93 -53.67 23.92
CA SER A 357 24.22 -53.61 23.16
C SER A 357 24.42 -54.39 21.81
N PRO A 358 25.51 -54.14 21.03
CA PRO A 358 25.39 -54.08 19.56
C PRO A 358 26.33 -55.00 18.72
N SER A 359 26.05 -55.13 17.41
CA SER A 359 27.10 -55.36 16.39
C SER A 359 26.64 -55.23 14.91
N ASN A 360 27.34 -54.35 14.17
CA ASN A 360 27.94 -54.55 12.84
C ASN A 360 27.16 -54.62 11.49
N ILE A 361 27.74 -53.88 10.53
CA ILE A 361 27.79 -54.03 9.04
C ILE A 361 26.72 -53.31 8.18
N ALA A 362 27.17 -52.13 7.69
CA ALA A 362 27.16 -51.60 6.30
C ALA A 362 25.87 -51.46 5.45
N ASN A 363 25.97 -50.52 4.49
CA ASN A 363 25.02 -50.13 3.43
C ASN A 363 23.88 -49.19 3.92
N LEU A 364 23.50 -48.09 3.24
CA LEU A 364 23.94 -47.49 1.97
C LEU A 364 24.12 -45.96 2.11
N ILE A 365 25.23 -45.41 1.59
CA ILE A 365 25.28 -44.06 1.00
C ILE A 365 26.28 -44.11 -0.17
N GLU A 366 25.79 -44.32 -1.40
CA GLU A 366 26.47 -43.84 -2.62
C GLU A 366 25.51 -43.92 -3.83
N LEU A 367 25.26 -42.77 -4.47
CA LEU A 367 25.28 -42.62 -5.93
C LEU A 367 25.12 -41.15 -6.31
N CYS A 368 26.13 -40.62 -6.98
CA CYS A 368 26.24 -39.23 -7.40
C CYS A 368 26.46 -39.18 -8.92
N MET A 369 25.97 -38.11 -9.54
CA MET A 369 26.56 -37.37 -10.69
C MET A 369 27.42 -38.12 -11.73
N LEU A 370 26.91 -38.15 -12.97
CA LEU A 370 27.66 -38.08 -14.24
C LEU A 370 26.88 -37.09 -15.15
N GLU A 371 27.44 -36.26 -16.02
CA GLU A 371 28.72 -36.33 -16.75
C GLU A 371 29.47 -34.97 -16.81
N LEU A 372 30.76 -35.01 -17.15
CA LEU A 372 31.54 -33.87 -17.68
C LEU A 372 32.46 -34.35 -18.82
N GLY A 373 32.64 -33.51 -19.85
CA GLY A 373 33.63 -33.66 -20.92
C GLY A 373 34.79 -32.65 -20.78
N PRO A 374 36.06 -32.97 -21.14
CA PRO A 374 37.22 -32.21 -20.65
C PRO A 374 38.05 -31.46 -21.71
N CYS A 375 38.79 -30.41 -21.31
CA CYS A 375 40.19 -30.21 -21.74
C CYS A 375 41.00 -29.11 -21.00
N LYS A 376 42.05 -29.58 -20.31
CA LYS A 376 43.44 -29.07 -20.24
C LYS A 376 43.81 -27.75 -19.54
N GLU A 377 44.99 -27.83 -18.93
CA GLU A 377 45.63 -26.86 -18.04
C GLU A 377 46.52 -25.84 -18.80
N SER A 378 46.74 -24.67 -18.18
CA SER A 378 48.07 -24.04 -18.14
C SER A 378 48.17 -23.08 -16.94
N THR A 379 49.36 -22.97 -16.35
CA THR A 379 49.62 -22.39 -15.02
C THR A 379 50.30 -21.01 -15.08
N GLN A 380 50.17 -20.23 -13.99
CA GLN A 380 51.00 -19.04 -13.61
C GLN A 380 50.83 -17.78 -14.49
N HIS A 381 50.52 -16.59 -13.96
CA HIS A 381 51.38 -15.82 -13.06
C HIS A 381 50.71 -14.57 -12.42
N PHE A 382 51.23 -14.19 -11.25
CA PHE A 382 51.38 -12.84 -10.66
C PHE A 382 50.17 -11.95 -10.25
N MET A 383 50.50 -11.10 -9.27
CA MET A 383 49.67 -10.16 -8.53
C MET A 383 49.31 -8.90 -9.34
N SER A 384 48.25 -8.20 -8.88
CA SER A 384 48.29 -6.78 -8.47
C SER A 384 47.22 -5.88 -9.09
N SER A 385 46.53 -5.17 -8.18
CA SER A 385 46.11 -3.77 -8.32
C SER A 385 44.86 -3.34 -9.13
N ARG A 386 44.10 -2.51 -8.41
CA ARG A 386 43.42 -1.25 -8.79
C ARG A 386 41.92 -1.25 -9.11
N MET A 387 41.28 -0.41 -8.30
CA MET A 387 40.01 0.27 -8.46
C MET A 387 39.74 0.76 -9.90
N SER A 388 38.47 0.74 -10.31
CA SER A 388 37.95 1.73 -11.24
C SER A 388 36.60 2.23 -10.76
N THR A 389 36.44 3.55 -10.76
CA THR A 389 35.21 4.26 -10.40
C THR A 389 34.25 4.34 -11.59
N GLY A 390 32.94 4.32 -11.34
CA GLY A 390 31.89 4.54 -12.35
C GLY A 390 30.75 5.38 -11.76
N ARG A 391 30.35 6.45 -12.47
CA ARG A 391 29.27 7.37 -12.04
C ARG A 391 27.87 6.81 -12.38
N PRO A 392 26.82 7.12 -11.61
CA PRO A 392 25.45 7.11 -12.09
C PRO A 392 25.17 8.31 -13.01
N MET A 393 24.12 8.21 -13.85
CA MET A 393 23.67 9.25 -14.79
C MET A 393 22.20 9.58 -14.53
N GLU A 394 21.82 10.85 -14.73
CA GLU A 394 20.59 11.48 -14.23
C GLU A 394 19.36 11.38 -15.17
N LEU A 395 18.19 11.70 -14.59
CA LEU A 395 16.94 12.19 -15.22
C LEU A 395 16.09 11.14 -16.00
N SER A 396 14.75 11.21 -16.03
CA SER A 396 13.87 12.37 -15.75
C SER A 396 12.43 12.00 -15.34
N GLU A 397 11.62 13.03 -15.03
CA GLU A 397 10.26 12.96 -14.46
C GLU A 397 9.10 12.81 -15.46
N GLY A 398 7.97 12.30 -14.95
CA GLY A 398 6.63 12.63 -15.47
C GLY A 398 5.47 11.96 -14.72
N PHE A 399 4.49 12.76 -14.26
CA PHE A 399 3.09 12.43 -13.89
C PHE A 399 2.77 11.05 -13.25
N GLY A 400 2.54 11.01 -11.93
CA GLY A 400 1.87 9.88 -11.26
C GLY A 400 0.35 10.06 -11.13
N LEU A 401 -0.44 9.15 -11.72
CA LEU A 401 -1.87 8.96 -11.42
C LEU A 401 -2.09 7.48 -11.08
N SER A 402 -2.61 7.23 -9.87
CA SER A 402 -3.13 5.95 -9.36
C SER A 402 -2.44 4.65 -9.86
N GLN A 403 -1.36 4.24 -9.19
CA GLN A 403 -0.73 2.94 -9.41
C GLN A 403 -1.27 1.89 -8.43
N PHE A 404 -2.30 1.15 -8.87
CA PHE A 404 -2.77 -0.05 -8.18
C PHE A 404 -1.75 -1.19 -8.34
N PHE A 405 -1.14 -1.56 -7.20
CA PHE A 405 -0.14 -2.61 -7.01
C PHE A 405 1.27 -2.36 -7.60
N ASP A 406 2.26 -2.50 -6.70
CA ASP A 406 3.65 -2.88 -6.99
C ASP A 406 4.56 -1.79 -7.60
N ASN A 407 4.94 -0.78 -6.80
CA ASN A 407 6.17 0.02 -7.00
C ASN A 407 6.91 0.25 -5.66
N GLN A 408 8.25 0.27 -5.72
CA GLN A 408 9.20 0.46 -4.60
C GLN A 408 10.26 1.54 -4.95
N GLU A 409 9.96 2.47 -5.86
CA GLU A 409 11.00 3.30 -6.51
C GLU A 409 11.08 4.74 -5.94
N GLY A 410 10.01 5.25 -5.32
CA GLY A 410 9.94 6.58 -4.71
C GLY A 410 10.62 6.69 -3.34
N ASP A 411 10.40 5.75 -2.43
CA ASP A 411 11.01 5.75 -1.07
C ASP A 411 12.55 5.69 -1.16
N GLN A 412 13.04 4.86 -2.08
CA GLN A 412 14.47 4.64 -2.34
C GLN A 412 15.19 5.93 -2.79
N SER A 413 14.62 6.69 -3.73
CA SER A 413 15.22 7.91 -4.30
C SER A 413 15.44 9.02 -3.26
N PHE A 414 14.42 9.29 -2.44
CA PHE A 414 14.48 10.31 -1.39
C PHE A 414 15.49 9.94 -0.30
N LYS A 415 15.47 8.68 0.15
CA LYS A 415 16.41 8.15 1.14
C LYS A 415 17.86 8.18 0.63
N GLU A 416 18.09 7.89 -0.65
CA GLU A 416 19.41 7.99 -1.27
C GLU A 416 19.94 9.44 -1.35
N GLU A 417 19.12 10.42 -1.75
CA GLU A 417 19.53 11.84 -1.72
C GLU A 417 19.85 12.30 -0.29
N TYR A 418 19.00 11.93 0.68
CA TYR A 418 19.25 12.19 2.09
C TYR A 418 20.60 11.63 2.56
N HIS A 419 20.91 10.37 2.24
CA HIS A 419 22.18 9.75 2.61
C HIS A 419 23.39 10.44 1.95
N LYS A 420 23.26 10.95 0.70
CA LYS A 420 24.33 11.74 0.05
C LYS A 420 24.62 13.03 0.84
N VAL A 421 23.59 13.69 1.38
CA VAL A 421 23.75 14.86 2.28
C VAL A 421 24.41 14.45 3.60
N TYR A 422 23.90 13.40 4.25
CA TYR A 422 24.42 12.89 5.53
C TYR A 422 25.91 12.52 5.44
N ASP A 423 26.29 11.76 4.41
CA ASP A 423 27.67 11.33 4.19
C ASP A 423 28.61 12.51 3.92
N LYS A 424 28.15 13.52 3.17
CA LYS A 424 28.96 14.70 2.82
C LYS A 424 29.27 15.57 4.04
N PHE A 425 28.30 15.77 4.94
CA PHE A 425 28.40 16.77 6.00
C PHE A 425 28.57 16.21 7.42
N VAL A 426 28.20 14.95 7.68
CA VAL A 426 28.41 14.27 8.98
C VAL A 426 29.52 13.23 8.86
N ARG A 427 29.31 12.11 8.15
CA ARG A 427 30.27 10.98 8.18
C ARG A 427 31.68 11.31 7.66
N LYS A 428 31.81 12.21 6.69
CA LYS A 428 33.13 12.66 6.16
C LYS A 428 33.77 13.80 6.95
N SER A 429 33.14 14.29 8.02
CA SER A 429 33.74 15.32 8.87
C SER A 429 34.78 14.69 9.81
N PRO A 430 36.05 15.15 9.81
CA PRO A 430 37.08 14.59 10.67
C PRO A 430 36.77 14.75 12.18
N SER A 431 35.94 15.73 12.54
CA SER A 431 35.50 15.97 13.92
C SER A 431 34.28 15.14 14.36
N ALA A 432 33.69 14.32 13.48
CA ALA A 432 32.49 13.53 13.80
C ALA A 432 32.67 12.56 14.98
N LEU A 433 33.90 12.08 15.22
CA LEU A 433 34.23 11.19 16.33
C LEU A 433 34.31 11.90 17.70
N GLU A 434 34.40 13.23 17.73
CA GLU A 434 34.55 14.03 18.96
C GLU A 434 33.23 14.66 19.43
N ILE A 435 32.17 14.57 18.63
CA ILE A 435 30.88 15.21 18.92
C ILE A 435 29.95 14.25 19.63
N THR A 436 29.25 14.75 20.65
CA THR A 436 28.23 13.98 21.37
C THR A 436 27.08 13.60 20.44
N PRO A 437 26.62 12.33 20.42
CA PRO A 437 25.44 11.92 19.69
C PRO A 437 24.18 12.73 20.03
N ILE A 438 23.21 12.72 19.13
CA ILE A 438 21.87 13.22 19.42
C ILE A 438 21.13 12.14 20.20
N LYS A 439 20.71 12.45 21.43
CA LYS A 439 19.85 11.57 22.23
C LYS A 439 18.40 11.70 21.78
N ILE A 440 17.75 10.60 21.40
CA ILE A 440 16.36 10.57 20.94
C ILE A 440 15.56 9.61 21.82
N ALA A 441 14.47 10.09 22.43
CA ALA A 441 13.48 9.23 23.08
C ALA A 441 12.34 8.89 22.12
N ILE A 442 11.93 7.63 22.08
CA ILE A 442 10.79 7.12 21.32
C ILE A 442 9.73 6.68 22.32
N LEU A 443 8.56 7.33 22.29
CA LEU A 443 7.42 7.01 23.15
C LEU A 443 6.40 6.25 22.29
N ASP A 444 6.39 4.92 22.40
CA ASP A 444 5.59 4.06 21.52
C ASP A 444 5.22 2.70 22.19
N THR A 445 4.95 1.68 21.39
CA THR A 445 4.56 0.31 21.74
C THR A 445 5.74 -0.58 22.19
N GLY A 446 6.95 -0.04 22.29
CA GLY A 446 8.17 -0.77 22.67
C GLY A 446 9.14 -0.90 21.50
N VAL A 447 10.02 -1.90 21.55
CA VAL A 447 10.92 -2.26 20.43
C VAL A 447 11.25 -3.75 20.48
N ASP A 448 11.30 -4.39 19.32
CA ASP A 448 11.94 -5.68 19.15
C ASP A 448 13.47 -5.48 19.09
N GLY A 449 14.12 -5.51 20.25
CA GLY A 449 15.55 -5.26 20.38
C GLY A 449 16.44 -6.38 19.82
N ASP A 450 15.87 -7.54 19.49
CA ASP A 450 16.58 -8.68 18.90
C ASP A 450 16.51 -8.66 17.36
N HIS A 451 15.74 -7.74 16.76
CA HIS A 451 15.61 -7.62 15.30
C HIS A 451 16.94 -7.23 14.61
N PRO A 452 17.36 -7.89 13.51
CA PRO A 452 18.67 -7.72 12.86
C PRO A 452 19.13 -6.29 12.56
N ILE A 453 18.18 -5.39 12.28
CA ILE A 453 18.49 -3.97 12.04
C ILE A 453 19.20 -3.30 13.21
N PHE A 454 18.94 -3.71 14.45
CA PHE A 454 19.56 -3.14 15.64
C PHE A 454 20.97 -3.70 15.91
N TYR A 455 21.32 -4.90 15.40
CA TYR A 455 22.69 -5.41 15.44
C TYR A 455 23.67 -4.63 14.54
N ALA A 456 23.16 -4.02 13.46
CA ALA A 456 23.95 -3.16 12.58
C ALA A 456 24.17 -1.75 13.16
N HIS A 457 23.43 -1.38 14.21
CA HIS A 457 23.47 -0.09 14.87
C HIS A 457 24.02 -0.22 16.30
N ARG A 458 24.12 0.90 17.03
CA ARG A 458 24.51 0.87 18.44
C ARG A 458 23.35 0.33 19.29
N GLU A 459 23.67 -0.47 20.30
CA GLU A 459 22.71 -0.88 21.33
C GLU A 459 21.97 0.33 21.93
N LEU A 460 20.67 0.13 22.20
CA LEU A 460 19.79 1.10 22.84
C LEU A 460 20.40 1.62 24.15
N LYS A 461 20.48 2.95 24.30
CA LYS A 461 21.09 3.59 25.49
C LYS A 461 20.22 3.51 26.74
N GLY A 462 18.93 3.28 26.57
CA GLY A 462 18.02 3.00 27.67
C GLY A 462 16.67 2.51 27.18
N ASN A 463 16.03 1.69 28.00
CA ASN A 463 14.62 1.35 27.83
C ASN A 463 13.86 1.45 29.15
N ARG A 464 12.56 1.78 29.06
CA ARG A 464 11.65 1.91 30.19
C ARG A 464 10.24 1.52 29.79
N ASN A 465 9.56 0.76 30.64
CA ASN A 465 8.15 0.46 30.46
C ASN A 465 7.34 1.27 31.48
N PHE A 466 6.47 2.14 31.01
CA PHE A 466 5.50 2.89 31.82
C PHE A 466 4.07 2.37 31.62
N TYR A 467 3.80 1.65 30.53
CA TYR A 467 2.54 0.91 30.32
C TYR A 467 2.33 -0.20 31.37
N ASP A 468 3.37 -1.00 31.64
CA ASP A 468 3.40 -1.98 32.73
C ASP A 468 4.66 -1.75 33.57
N ALA A 469 4.54 -0.89 34.58
CA ALA A 469 5.61 -0.52 35.49
C ALA A 469 6.16 -1.71 36.32
N SER A 470 5.48 -2.87 36.35
CA SER A 470 6.01 -4.09 36.99
C SER A 470 7.11 -4.75 36.16
N ARG A 471 7.19 -4.46 34.86
CA ARG A 471 8.17 -5.02 33.93
C ARG A 471 9.24 -3.99 33.59
N LYS A 472 10.52 -4.39 33.60
CA LYS A 472 11.61 -3.53 33.10
C LYS A 472 11.77 -3.60 31.58
N LYS A 473 11.48 -4.74 30.95
CA LYS A 473 11.61 -4.94 29.50
C LYS A 473 10.50 -4.21 28.74
N THR A 474 10.83 -3.74 27.54
CA THR A 474 9.95 -3.01 26.61
C THR A 474 9.71 -3.80 25.30
N PRO A 475 9.32 -5.09 25.34
CA PRO A 475 9.11 -5.84 24.11
C PRO A 475 7.97 -5.20 23.31
N ASP A 476 8.20 -5.06 22.00
CA ASP A 476 7.12 -4.73 21.09
C ASP A 476 6.30 -5.99 20.79
N ARG A 477 4.98 -5.82 20.72
CA ARG A 477 3.99 -6.86 20.37
C ARG A 477 3.00 -6.35 19.31
N HIS A 478 3.13 -5.09 18.93
CA HIS A 478 2.35 -4.42 17.91
C HIS A 478 3.17 -4.26 16.62
N GLY A 479 4.47 -3.96 16.73
CA GLY A 479 5.41 -3.69 15.65
C GLY A 479 5.62 -2.21 15.34
N HIS A 480 4.79 -1.32 15.88
CA HIS A 480 4.79 0.10 15.52
C HIS A 480 6.02 0.84 16.08
N GLY A 481 6.43 0.54 17.31
CA GLY A 481 7.61 1.15 17.93
C GLY A 481 8.91 0.62 17.33
N THR A 482 8.93 -0.66 16.94
CA THR A 482 10.02 -1.27 16.16
C THR A 482 10.21 -0.57 14.81
N PHE A 483 9.10 -0.33 14.11
CA PHE A 483 9.10 0.39 12.84
C PHE A 483 9.54 1.86 12.99
N ALA A 484 9.04 2.57 14.01
CA ALA A 484 9.43 3.94 14.28
C ALA A 484 10.93 4.07 14.65
N ALA A 485 11.45 3.13 15.45
CA ALA A 485 12.88 3.09 15.80
C ALA A 485 13.76 2.78 14.57
N SER A 486 13.34 1.85 13.72
CA SER A 486 13.98 1.53 12.44
C SER A 486 14.10 2.76 11.55
N LEU A 487 13.01 3.51 11.36
CA LEU A 487 13.03 4.75 10.58
C LEU A 487 13.90 5.86 11.19
N ILE A 488 13.94 6.00 12.51
CA ILE A 488 14.84 6.99 13.13
C ILE A 488 16.30 6.60 12.90
N LEU A 489 16.66 5.31 12.88
CA LEU A 489 18.04 4.87 12.57
C LEU A 489 18.39 5.07 11.09
N ASP A 490 17.45 4.85 10.17
CA ASP A 490 17.65 5.12 8.75
C ASP A 490 18.06 6.59 8.50
N TYR A 491 17.40 7.54 9.16
CA TYR A 491 17.69 8.96 9.00
C TYR A 491 18.71 9.51 10.02
N ALA A 492 18.94 8.85 11.16
CA ALA A 492 19.92 9.28 12.17
C ALA A 492 20.73 8.08 12.72
N PRO A 493 21.57 7.43 11.89
CA PRO A 493 22.27 6.19 12.24
C PRO A 493 23.26 6.36 13.40
N ASP A 494 23.81 7.57 13.58
CA ASP A 494 24.73 7.90 14.67
C ASP A 494 24.01 8.47 15.92
N ALA A 495 22.69 8.32 16.04
CA ALA A 495 21.91 8.76 17.20
C ALA A 495 21.95 7.75 18.36
N ASP A 496 21.85 8.27 19.59
CA ASP A 496 21.69 7.48 20.80
C ASP A 496 20.19 7.31 21.09
N LEU A 497 19.65 6.13 20.79
CA LEU A 497 18.22 5.82 20.98
C LEU A 497 17.87 5.38 22.40
N TYR A 498 16.73 5.89 22.88
CA TYR A 498 16.09 5.52 24.13
C TYR A 498 14.62 5.17 23.86
N VAL A 499 14.11 4.07 24.40
CA VAL A 499 12.74 3.60 24.12
C VAL A 499 11.88 3.58 25.37
N ILE A 500 10.73 4.24 25.33
CA ILE A 500 9.70 4.18 26.36
C ILE A 500 8.46 3.47 25.81
N LYS A 501 8.11 2.34 26.43
CA LYS A 501 6.84 1.65 26.16
C LYS A 501 5.72 2.32 26.96
N ILE A 502 4.82 2.98 26.24
CA ILE A 502 3.64 3.68 26.76
C ILE A 502 2.31 3.00 26.36
N ALA A 503 2.35 2.10 25.37
CA ALA A 503 1.20 1.36 24.86
C ALA A 503 1.56 -0.13 24.62
N ASP A 504 0.58 -1.00 24.46
CA ASP A 504 0.75 -2.39 24.02
C ASP A 504 -0.38 -2.78 23.06
N LYS A 505 -0.28 -3.95 22.41
CA LYS A 505 -1.22 -4.40 21.37
C LYS A 505 -2.72 -4.29 21.74
N GLU A 506 -3.05 -4.43 23.03
CA GLU A 506 -4.42 -4.41 23.53
C GLU A 506 -4.95 -2.99 23.82
N ASN A 507 -4.08 -1.98 23.88
CA ASN A 507 -4.47 -0.58 24.05
C ASN A 507 -3.73 0.32 23.06
N ALA A 508 -4.41 0.70 21.98
CA ALA A 508 -3.87 1.54 20.91
C ALA A 508 -3.75 3.04 21.27
N SER A 509 -4.40 3.50 22.35
CA SER A 509 -4.33 4.90 22.81
C SER A 509 -3.74 4.96 24.23
N PRO A 510 -2.55 5.55 24.43
CA PRO A 510 -1.90 5.56 25.73
C PRO A 510 -2.66 6.44 26.73
N GLU A 511 -2.61 6.09 28.03
CA GLU A 511 -3.13 6.95 29.10
C GLU A 511 -2.30 8.24 29.21
N ALA A 512 -2.95 9.39 29.38
CA ALA A 512 -2.27 10.69 29.51
C ALA A 512 -1.19 10.69 30.60
N ARG A 513 -1.49 10.14 31.79
CA ARG A 513 -0.54 9.96 32.90
C ARG A 513 0.72 9.16 32.51
N VAL A 514 0.55 8.08 31.76
CA VAL A 514 1.67 7.24 31.28
C VAL A 514 2.58 8.04 30.35
N VAL A 515 2.00 8.92 29.52
CA VAL A 515 2.75 9.81 28.62
C VAL A 515 3.42 10.96 29.39
N VAL A 516 2.76 11.55 30.40
CA VAL A 516 3.33 12.54 31.31
C VAL A 516 4.59 12.00 32.00
N ASP A 517 4.50 10.80 32.59
CA ASP A 517 5.62 10.15 33.27
C ASP A 517 6.75 9.82 32.29
N ALA A 518 6.42 9.38 31.08
CA ALA A 518 7.38 9.10 30.01
C ALA A 518 8.12 10.35 29.54
N ILE A 519 7.42 11.47 29.32
CA ILE A 519 8.02 12.76 28.95
C ILE A 519 8.95 13.23 30.09
N ASN A 520 8.47 13.24 31.33
CA ASN A 520 9.27 13.64 32.49
C ASN A 520 10.54 12.78 32.63
N HIS A 521 10.45 11.47 32.46
CA HIS A 521 11.61 10.57 32.52
C HIS A 521 12.61 10.83 31.38
N ALA A 522 12.14 11.01 30.14
CA ALA A 522 12.99 11.32 28.99
C ALA A 522 13.72 12.67 29.16
N VAL A 523 13.03 13.67 29.72
CA VAL A 523 13.54 15.01 29.97
C VAL A 523 14.52 15.03 31.15
N ASP A 524 14.09 14.64 32.35
CA ASP A 524 14.87 14.83 33.58
C ASP A 524 15.95 13.77 33.82
N VAL A 525 15.74 12.52 33.38
CA VAL A 525 16.62 11.38 33.73
C VAL A 525 17.54 11.00 32.58
N TRP A 526 17.06 11.09 31.34
CA TRP A 526 17.86 10.79 30.14
C TRP A 526 18.42 12.04 29.46
N GLU A 527 17.92 13.24 29.78
CA GLU A 527 18.34 14.52 29.20
C GLU A 527 18.36 14.48 27.66
N VAL A 528 17.30 13.92 27.07
CA VAL A 528 17.25 13.72 25.62
C VAL A 528 17.20 15.05 24.87
N ASN A 529 17.51 15.02 23.57
CA ASN A 529 17.47 16.22 22.74
C ASN A 529 16.19 16.28 21.89
N VAL A 530 15.65 15.12 21.57
CA VAL A 530 14.43 14.96 20.77
C VAL A 530 13.53 13.89 21.41
N ILE A 531 12.22 14.11 21.39
CA ILE A 531 11.16 13.16 21.75
C ILE A 531 10.30 12.91 20.52
N SER A 532 10.13 11.64 20.14
CA SER A 532 9.24 11.17 19.08
C SER A 532 7.97 10.57 19.67
N MET A 533 6.80 11.04 19.22
CA MET A 533 5.48 10.57 19.63
C MET A 533 4.62 10.31 18.38
N SER A 534 4.49 9.03 17.99
CA SER A 534 3.75 8.65 16.78
C SER A 534 2.28 8.31 17.08
N PHE A 535 1.65 9.08 17.97
CA PHE A 535 0.28 8.93 18.46
C PHE A 535 -0.34 10.30 18.81
N GLY A 536 -1.64 10.32 19.11
CA GLY A 536 -2.37 11.49 19.60
C GLY A 536 -3.75 11.11 20.15
N TRP A 537 -4.51 12.09 20.64
CA TRP A 537 -5.89 11.93 21.12
C TRP A 537 -6.89 12.61 20.15
N PRO A 538 -8.17 12.17 20.10
CA PRO A 538 -9.16 12.72 19.15
C PRO A 538 -9.57 14.18 19.43
N SER A 539 -9.46 14.61 20.68
CA SER A 539 -9.81 15.93 21.18
C SER A 539 -8.78 16.41 22.21
N ASP A 540 -8.83 17.70 22.54
CA ASP A 540 -8.12 18.29 23.68
C ASP A 540 -8.88 18.12 25.01
N ASP A 541 -10.17 17.81 24.98
CA ASP A 541 -10.97 17.41 26.14
C ASP A 541 -10.74 15.92 26.49
N PHE A 542 -9.83 15.65 27.45
CA PHE A 542 -9.59 14.33 28.05
C PHE A 542 -8.94 14.42 29.46
N ASP A 543 -9.10 13.36 30.25
CA ASP A 543 -8.54 13.27 31.61
C ASP A 543 -6.99 13.29 31.59
N GLY A 544 -6.39 14.21 32.34
CA GLY A 544 -4.94 14.44 32.37
C GLY A 544 -4.39 15.39 31.31
N GLN A 545 -5.22 16.12 30.56
CA GLN A 545 -4.78 17.12 29.57
C GLN A 545 -3.90 18.23 30.18
N GLU A 546 -4.28 18.80 31.33
CA GLU A 546 -3.51 19.86 31.99
C GLU A 546 -2.11 19.40 32.40
N ASP A 547 -1.98 18.20 32.98
CA ASP A 547 -0.70 17.59 33.35
C ASP A 547 0.18 17.30 32.12
N LEU A 548 -0.42 16.86 31.01
CA LEU A 548 0.29 16.65 29.75
C LEU A 548 0.80 17.97 29.17
N GLN A 549 -0.01 19.03 29.18
CA GLN A 549 0.41 20.35 28.73
C GLN A 549 1.56 20.90 29.60
N ALA A 550 1.49 20.72 30.92
CA ALA A 550 2.58 21.09 31.83
C ALA A 550 3.89 20.31 31.55
N ALA A 551 3.80 19.00 31.23
CA ALA A 551 4.95 18.20 30.84
C ALA A 551 5.57 18.64 29.50
N ILE A 552 4.73 19.00 28.53
CA ILE A 552 5.16 19.56 27.23
C ILE A 552 5.86 20.91 27.41
N ASP A 553 5.29 21.81 28.21
CA ASP A 553 5.88 23.14 28.46
C ASP A 553 7.20 23.06 29.23
N LYS A 554 7.32 22.10 30.15
CA LYS A 554 8.58 21.77 30.81
C LYS A 554 9.64 21.26 29.83
N ALA A 555 9.27 20.36 28.91
CA ALA A 555 10.18 19.86 27.87
C ALA A 555 10.67 21.00 26.95
N HIS A 556 9.76 21.89 26.55
CA HIS A 556 10.11 23.11 25.79
C HIS A 556 11.05 24.05 26.57
N ALA A 557 10.80 24.25 27.87
CA ALA A 557 11.64 25.08 28.73
C ALA A 557 13.07 24.51 28.87
N GLN A 558 13.21 23.18 28.96
CA GLN A 558 14.48 22.47 28.95
C GLN A 558 15.13 22.32 27.55
N GLN A 559 14.54 22.92 26.51
CA GLN A 559 15.05 22.87 25.13
C GLN A 559 15.13 21.44 24.57
N VAL A 560 14.09 20.65 24.83
CA VAL A 560 13.86 19.35 24.18
C VAL A 560 12.88 19.58 23.03
N LEU A 561 13.23 19.11 21.83
CA LEU A 561 12.32 19.16 20.68
C LEU A 561 11.33 17.99 20.75
N MET A 562 10.05 18.27 20.58
CA MET A 562 9.00 17.25 20.57
C MET A 562 8.35 17.19 19.18
N PHE A 563 8.20 15.98 18.65
CA PHE A 563 7.55 15.71 17.37
C PHE A 563 6.37 14.77 17.60
N ALA A 564 5.17 15.22 17.23
CA ALA A 564 3.92 14.48 17.35
C ALA A 564 3.33 14.22 15.95
N ALA A 565 2.66 13.08 15.77
CA ALA A 565 1.88 12.82 14.57
C ALA A 565 0.63 13.73 14.53
N ALA A 566 0.37 14.37 13.39
CA ALA A 566 -0.95 14.96 13.12
C ALA A 566 -1.99 13.84 12.99
N SER A 567 -3.26 14.05 13.39
CA SER A 567 -4.26 12.97 13.24
C SER A 567 -4.41 12.54 11.79
N ASN A 568 -4.64 11.24 11.56
CA ASN A 568 -5.04 10.72 10.25
C ASN A 568 -6.48 11.14 9.88
N ASP A 569 -7.26 11.65 10.85
CA ASP A 569 -8.64 12.15 10.67
C ASP A 569 -8.70 13.60 10.15
N GLY A 570 -7.64 14.08 9.50
CA GLY A 570 -7.51 15.45 8.99
C GLY A 570 -8.53 15.78 7.89
N GLY A 571 -9.73 16.21 8.30
CA GLY A 571 -10.91 16.35 7.42
C GLY A 571 -10.86 17.43 6.33
N ARG A 572 -9.71 18.06 6.05
CA ARG A 572 -9.48 18.95 4.90
C ARG A 572 -8.03 18.88 4.41
N MET A 573 -7.86 18.57 3.12
CA MET A 573 -6.62 18.58 2.32
C MET A 573 -5.59 17.46 2.61
N GLY A 574 -4.64 17.31 1.68
CA GLY A 574 -3.84 16.10 1.50
C GLY A 574 -2.82 15.77 2.59
N ARG A 575 -2.38 14.51 2.61
CA ARG A 575 -1.43 13.96 3.58
C ARG A 575 -0.04 14.63 3.47
N ALA A 576 0.72 14.68 4.57
CA ALA A 576 2.11 15.16 4.57
C ALA A 576 3.08 14.11 3.99
N TYR A 577 4.12 14.49 3.25
CA TYR A 577 5.10 13.53 2.72
C TYR A 577 6.03 13.01 3.84
N PRO A 578 6.40 11.71 3.87
CA PRO A 578 6.10 10.67 2.89
C PRO A 578 4.74 9.97 3.05
N ALA A 579 3.91 10.32 4.05
CA ALA A 579 2.58 9.74 4.19
C ALA A 579 1.59 10.08 3.03
N SER A 580 1.88 11.07 2.19
CA SER A 580 1.20 11.31 0.89
C SER A 580 1.84 10.64 -0.31
N CYS A 581 2.96 9.94 -0.16
CA CYS A 581 3.45 9.10 -1.24
C CYS A 581 2.43 7.96 -1.48
N PRO A 582 2.08 7.64 -2.75
CA PRO A 582 1.33 6.43 -3.06
C PRO A 582 2.08 5.15 -2.64
N GLU A 583 3.40 5.25 -2.50
CA GLU A 583 4.22 4.22 -1.90
C GLU A 583 4.19 4.35 -0.38
N SER A 584 3.81 3.25 0.27
CA SER A 584 3.97 3.11 1.72
C SER A 584 5.45 3.05 2.08
N VAL A 585 5.81 3.64 3.22
CA VAL A 585 7.17 3.57 3.78
C VAL A 585 7.50 2.12 4.14
N TYR A 586 8.70 1.65 3.80
CA TYR A 586 9.14 0.29 4.11
C TYR A 586 10.13 0.26 5.28
N SER A 587 9.81 -0.47 6.36
CA SER A 587 10.71 -0.57 7.52
C SER A 587 10.51 -1.84 8.33
N ALA A 588 11.40 -2.05 9.31
CA ALA A 588 11.43 -3.24 10.16
C ALA A 588 10.12 -3.43 10.97
N TRP A 589 9.84 -4.67 11.31
CA TRP A 589 8.68 -5.12 12.06
C TRP A 589 9.09 -6.24 13.03
N LEU A 590 8.12 -6.90 13.65
CA LEU A 590 8.35 -8.05 14.53
C LEU A 590 8.85 -9.27 13.75
N ASP A 591 9.48 -10.22 14.44
CA ASP A 591 9.84 -11.55 13.94
C ASP A 591 10.73 -11.49 12.67
N ASP A 592 11.78 -10.65 12.71
CA ASP A 592 12.76 -10.42 11.63
C ASP A 592 12.14 -10.01 10.27
N SER A 593 10.91 -9.48 10.29
CA SER A 593 10.15 -9.13 9.10
C SER A 593 10.17 -7.63 8.80
N TYR A 594 9.83 -7.27 7.56
CA TYR A 594 9.73 -5.90 7.09
C TYR A 594 8.36 -5.69 6.44
N VAL A 595 7.75 -4.53 6.65
CA VAL A 595 6.40 -4.23 6.16
C VAL A 595 6.34 -2.86 5.50
N CYS A 596 5.35 -2.67 4.63
CA CYS A 596 4.96 -1.36 4.13
C CYS A 596 3.86 -0.75 5.02
N ARG A 597 3.98 0.53 5.38
CA ARG A 597 2.98 1.31 6.12
C ARG A 597 2.86 2.75 5.62
N SER A 598 1.66 3.31 5.69
CA SER A 598 1.36 4.72 5.38
C SER A 598 0.59 5.37 6.53
N GLY A 599 0.78 6.66 6.75
CA GLY A 599 0.17 7.41 7.85
C GLY A 599 1.14 8.41 8.49
N THR A 600 0.60 9.43 9.16
CA THR A 600 1.39 10.50 9.79
C THR A 600 2.33 9.97 10.88
N SER A 601 1.94 8.90 11.57
CA SER A 601 2.73 8.19 12.58
C SER A 601 4.07 7.66 12.05
N TYR A 602 4.18 7.45 10.73
CA TYR A 602 5.40 7.01 10.04
C TYR A 602 6.19 8.17 9.41
N ALA A 603 5.57 9.33 9.20
CA ALA A 603 6.28 10.56 8.80
C ALA A 603 7.00 11.23 9.98
N THR A 604 6.42 11.19 11.19
CA THR A 604 7.02 11.70 12.44
C THR A 604 8.46 11.20 12.69
N PRO A 605 8.76 9.87 12.70
CA PRO A 605 10.12 9.36 12.94
C PRO A 605 11.14 9.82 11.88
N ILE A 606 10.72 10.01 10.63
CA ILE A 606 11.58 10.51 9.55
C ILE A 606 11.94 11.98 9.80
N LEU A 607 10.97 12.81 10.18
CA LEU A 607 11.22 14.21 10.53
C LEU A 607 12.08 14.36 11.80
N VAL A 608 11.95 13.42 12.76
CA VAL A 608 12.82 13.31 13.95
C VAL A 608 14.26 12.99 13.54
N GLY A 609 14.48 12.04 12.63
CA GLY A 609 15.80 11.71 12.11
C GLY A 609 16.44 12.88 11.35
N ILE A 610 15.69 13.52 10.45
CA ILE A 610 16.10 14.73 9.72
C ILE A 610 16.48 15.86 10.70
N SER A 611 15.62 16.14 11.70
CA SER A 611 15.89 17.20 12.69
C SER A 611 17.08 16.87 13.58
N SER A 612 17.33 15.59 13.85
CA SER A 612 18.52 15.11 14.55
C SER A 612 19.78 15.32 13.72
N PHE A 613 19.74 15.03 12.41
CA PHE A 613 20.82 15.42 11.49
C PHE A 613 21.07 16.92 11.48
N LEU A 614 20.03 17.77 11.43
CA LEU A 614 20.21 19.23 11.46
C LEU A 614 20.87 19.69 12.78
N LEU A 615 20.51 19.12 13.92
CA LEU A 615 21.20 19.38 15.19
C LEU A 615 22.64 18.87 15.19
N HIS A 616 22.92 17.71 14.61
CA HIS A 616 24.26 17.14 14.52
C HIS A 616 25.16 18.00 13.61
N TYR A 617 24.66 18.38 12.42
CA TYR A 617 25.29 19.35 11.54
C TYR A 617 25.61 20.64 12.29
N ALA A 618 24.65 21.17 13.07
CA ALA A 618 24.86 22.40 13.81
C ALA A 618 25.97 22.28 14.87
N ARG A 619 26.08 21.13 15.56
CA ARG A 619 27.20 20.87 16.49
C ARG A 619 28.55 20.84 15.76
N LEU A 620 28.62 20.28 14.56
CA LEU A 620 29.84 20.16 13.76
C LEU A 620 30.31 21.49 13.15
N HIS A 621 29.40 22.22 12.50
CA HIS A 621 29.77 23.31 11.59
C HIS A 621 29.45 24.71 12.12
N VAL A 622 28.51 24.83 13.07
CA VAL A 622 28.02 26.12 13.61
C VAL A 622 27.65 26.01 15.11
N PRO A 623 28.59 25.61 15.99
CA PRO A 623 28.30 25.24 17.38
C PRO A 623 27.61 26.34 18.20
N ASP A 624 27.95 27.62 17.95
CA ASP A 624 27.39 28.80 18.64
C ASP A 624 25.86 28.94 18.55
N ILE A 625 25.23 28.25 17.60
CA ILE A 625 23.78 28.25 17.38
C ILE A 625 23.13 26.88 17.58
N ALA A 626 23.90 25.80 17.77
CA ALA A 626 23.36 24.46 17.95
C ALA A 626 22.35 24.38 19.12
N THR A 627 22.67 25.04 20.24
CA THR A 627 21.76 25.17 21.39
C THR A 627 20.54 26.05 21.07
N LYS A 628 20.66 27.05 20.18
CA LYS A 628 19.52 27.89 19.79
C LYS A 628 18.54 27.13 18.91
N LEU A 629 19.00 26.20 18.07
CA LEU A 629 18.16 25.37 17.21
C LEU A 629 17.31 24.35 17.98
N LYS A 630 17.65 24.04 19.24
CA LYS A 630 16.79 23.26 20.14
C LYS A 630 15.46 23.95 20.51
N ARG A 631 15.29 25.24 20.22
CA ARG A 631 14.02 25.95 20.40
C ARG A 631 13.08 25.64 19.23
N LYS A 632 11.84 25.22 19.52
CA LYS A 632 10.77 24.94 18.53
C LYS A 632 10.77 25.90 17.33
N LYS A 633 10.59 27.21 17.59
CA LYS A 633 10.55 28.27 16.56
C LYS A 633 11.78 28.30 15.64
N ASN A 634 12.96 28.00 16.16
CA ASN A 634 14.22 28.02 15.41
C ASN A 634 14.37 26.77 14.54
N MET A 635 14.00 25.59 15.06
CA MET A 635 13.95 24.36 14.26
C MET A 635 12.88 24.47 13.16
N GLU A 636 11.67 24.95 13.47
CA GLU A 636 10.63 25.22 12.47
C GLU A 636 11.10 26.19 11.38
N SER A 637 11.79 27.27 11.76
CA SER A 637 12.40 28.25 10.85
C SER A 637 13.46 27.63 9.93
N LEU A 638 14.19 26.61 10.40
CA LEU A 638 15.18 25.88 9.61
C LEU A 638 14.55 24.80 8.72
N LEU A 639 13.61 24.01 9.24
CA LEU A 639 12.86 23.01 8.47
C LEU A 639 12.08 23.65 7.31
N LYS A 640 11.46 24.81 7.53
CA LYS A 640 10.83 25.61 6.47
C LYS A 640 11.80 26.07 5.38
N ARG A 641 13.10 26.23 5.68
CA ARG A 641 14.14 26.52 4.66
C ARG A 641 14.58 25.27 3.91
N CYS A 642 14.62 24.12 4.58
CA CYS A 642 14.88 22.83 3.93
C CYS A 642 13.78 22.50 2.92
N ALA A 643 12.53 22.92 3.19
CA ALA A 643 11.39 22.79 2.30
C ALA A 643 11.29 23.85 1.18
N GLN A 644 12.17 24.85 1.12
CA GLN A 644 12.06 25.94 0.14
C GLN A 644 12.89 25.65 -1.12
N HIS A 645 12.20 25.32 -2.22
CA HIS A 645 12.81 25.11 -3.53
C HIS A 645 12.90 26.44 -4.31
N GLY A 646 13.86 27.29 -3.95
CA GLY A 646 14.09 28.58 -4.61
C GLY A 646 13.21 29.74 -4.13
N PRO A 647 13.25 30.90 -4.83
CA PRO A 647 12.63 32.14 -4.35
C PRO A 647 11.10 32.18 -4.45
N ASP A 648 10.51 31.43 -5.37
CA ASP A 648 9.08 31.47 -5.69
C ASP A 648 8.29 30.28 -5.06
N TYR A 649 8.87 29.60 -4.07
CA TYR A 649 8.23 28.47 -3.40
C TYR A 649 6.98 28.91 -2.61
N SER A 650 5.81 28.38 -3.00
CA SER A 650 4.59 28.37 -2.19
C SER A 650 4.43 27.03 -1.45
N PRO A 651 4.00 27.02 -0.18
CA PRO A 651 3.58 25.79 0.48
C PRO A 651 2.35 25.22 -0.22
N ARG A 652 2.31 23.91 -0.39
CA ARG A 652 1.13 23.19 -0.90
C ARG A 652 0.22 22.86 0.27
N ASP A 653 -1.04 23.27 0.17
CA ASP A 653 -2.10 22.93 1.14
C ASP A 653 -1.73 23.33 2.60
N ASP A 654 -1.06 24.48 2.78
CA ASP A 654 -0.45 24.99 4.04
C ASP A 654 0.67 24.12 4.66
N TYR A 655 1.06 23.01 4.02
CA TYR A 655 2.16 22.15 4.47
C TYR A 655 3.52 22.51 3.86
N PHE A 656 4.58 22.20 4.59
CA PHE A 656 5.98 22.30 4.15
C PHE A 656 6.57 20.91 3.94
N PHE A 657 7.05 20.65 2.74
CA PHE A 657 7.60 19.36 2.33
C PHE A 657 9.11 19.38 2.56
N VAL A 658 9.58 18.78 3.67
CA VAL A 658 10.99 18.82 4.05
C VAL A 658 11.80 17.82 3.23
N GLU A 659 12.58 18.33 2.27
CA GLU A 659 13.56 17.57 1.52
C GLU A 659 14.99 17.99 1.88
N LEU A 660 15.93 17.04 1.82
CA LEU A 660 17.36 17.30 1.92
C LEU A 660 18.07 16.58 0.78
N SER A 661 18.57 17.35 -0.18
CA SER A 661 19.33 16.85 -1.32
C SER A 661 20.53 17.74 -1.63
N LEU A 662 21.46 17.23 -2.45
CA LEU A 662 22.61 18.02 -2.92
C LEU A 662 22.30 18.88 -4.14
N ASN A 663 21.02 18.97 -4.52
CA ASN A 663 20.54 19.76 -5.66
C ASN A 663 20.63 21.25 -5.37
N LYS A 664 21.08 22.05 -6.35
CA LYS A 664 21.34 23.49 -6.20
C LYS A 664 20.16 24.34 -5.69
N HIS A 665 18.93 23.84 -5.85
CA HIS A 665 17.71 24.51 -5.39
C HIS A 665 17.36 24.21 -3.92
N ASN A 666 17.96 23.17 -3.33
CA ASN A 666 17.80 22.78 -1.93
C ASN A 666 18.89 23.44 -1.06
N LEU A 667 18.61 23.65 0.22
CA LEU A 667 19.54 24.22 1.20
C LEU A 667 20.95 23.59 1.13
N PHE A 668 21.05 22.26 1.05
CA PHE A 668 22.33 21.54 1.13
C PHE A 668 23.08 21.37 -0.21
N GLY A 669 22.49 21.83 -1.32
CA GLY A 669 23.17 22.00 -2.60
C GLY A 669 24.05 23.25 -2.71
N GLY A 670 23.96 24.15 -1.73
CA GLY A 670 24.82 25.33 -1.62
C GLY A 670 26.27 25.05 -1.26
N ASN A 671 27.07 26.12 -1.15
CA ASN A 671 28.39 26.05 -0.52
C ASN A 671 28.26 26.06 1.02
N LEU A 672 29.34 25.65 1.71
CA LEU A 672 29.32 25.49 3.17
C LEU A 672 28.97 26.81 3.90
N ASP A 673 29.51 27.94 3.43
CA ASP A 673 29.24 29.26 4.02
C ASP A 673 27.77 29.67 3.86
N GLY A 674 27.13 29.38 2.72
CA GLY A 674 25.72 29.63 2.48
C GLY A 674 24.81 28.79 3.37
N ILE A 675 25.12 27.49 3.53
CA ILE A 675 24.40 26.59 4.44
C ILE A 675 24.53 27.11 5.89
N ASN A 676 25.75 27.41 6.33
CA ASN A 676 26.01 27.94 7.67
C ASN A 676 25.32 29.29 7.91
N TYR A 677 25.26 30.17 6.90
CA TYR A 677 24.54 31.43 6.96
C TYR A 677 23.04 31.23 7.16
N GLU A 678 22.40 30.32 6.43
CA GLU A 678 20.97 30.04 6.57
C GLU A 678 20.64 29.39 7.93
N PHE A 679 21.52 28.54 8.46
CA PHE A 679 21.44 28.05 9.84
C PHE A 679 21.50 29.20 10.87
N VAL A 680 22.46 30.12 10.74
CA VAL A 680 22.57 31.32 11.60
C VAL A 680 21.34 32.22 11.47
N LYS A 681 20.81 32.40 10.26
CA LYS A 681 19.61 33.19 9.96
C LYS A 681 18.34 32.54 10.52
N ALA A 682 18.23 31.21 10.54
CA ALA A 682 17.14 30.50 11.20
C ALA A 682 17.15 30.71 12.73
N SER A 683 18.35 30.80 13.34
CA SER A 683 18.54 30.96 14.80
C SER A 683 18.31 32.38 15.37
N LYS A 684 18.04 33.37 14.51
CA LYS A 684 17.97 34.81 14.83
C LYS A 684 16.53 35.36 14.99
N ARG A 685 15.49 34.52 14.91
CA ARG A 685 14.08 34.92 14.96
C ARG A 685 13.41 34.65 16.31
#